data_AF-A0AB38JEK7-F1
#
_entry.id   AF-A0AB38JEK7-F1
#
_cell.length_a   1.000
_cell.length_b   1.000
_cell.length_c   1.000
_cell.angle_alpha   90.00
_cell.angle_beta   90.00
_cell.angle_gamma   90.00
#
_symmetry.space_group_name_H-M   'P 1'
#
loop_
_entity.id
_entity.type
_entity.pdbx_description
1 polymer ?
#
loop_
_entity_poly.entity_id
_entity_poly.type
_entity_poly.pdbx_seq_one_letter_code
_entity_poly.pdbx_strand_id
1 'polypeptide(L)'
;MTLETHRRVVLGGSPVDLARHEEAVRTIADRAAALHDAPLGVLSVNVDHVNHFGHGGRWQHVLERRALPVAEAPTLVLVPVAEGETEWTDAPLDVPARPVEWLSLIDGSPIAKQAERLTGVSWPRLAGSDLIGPLLDRAATDGVRVGVLGGSEVAQSRLRARLSEERPDLVMAGLWSPSRAELADPAANAALVESIRGARVDLLIVGLGKPRQELWIDEHGPRTGAHVLLAFGAAVDFLGGSVRRAPQWVADRGVEWLWRLALEPRRLARRYLVEGPLAYASLRRHSSTTPQRGPVLGRAAQPAAPSPVLPVVLPGGSARFVGAGERADVAALVVSYRSAATMERLLTSLRAEAATGVRIRVVVVDNASDDGSLALAAAHSDVVAVDAGANVGYAAAINIARRHAGDAGALLVLNPDLVVLPGAVSTLLARMDSSSAGIVVPLLLDAAGAPSRSLRREPTRLRALGDALLGDKVLDRPAFSSETDSDPESYRHAHRIDWATGAAMLIDALVAARLGDWDERFFLYSEETDYFRRARDLGAEAWFEPAARVVHDGGGSGSSTALAALLAVNRVRYVQKFHGALYSSTFRLVVLAAESARSALPGARGREHRHAALALAVGARLASLPSGALARPLAAPHPSGSVVVPAHDEEAVIARTLAPLAAAAASGALEVIVVCNACTDATAEIARGFAGVTVVEIAEASKTAALNAGDAVAATWPRLYLDADVGVTADAVWNVFDAVTRGGLLAARPTAVYDATGADPLVRAYYRARSRTASLHTALWGAGGYAVSGPGHERIGTFPALIADDEFVDGRFSVAERAVVATAPAVVQVPRSATSLLGVLRRTQRGSAQLAAATPGGERRSSRTAVQVLRAAQGPLELADAAVYLCFALASRLPERQAAGWTRDETTRRASSAQSGA
;
A
#
# COMPACT_ATOMS: atom_id res chain seq x y z
N MET A 1 -35.44 -18.29 23.55
CA MET A 1 -35.96 -18.28 22.17
C MET A 1 -34.96 -17.54 21.30
N THR A 2 -34.26 -18.24 20.41
CA THR A 2 -33.49 -17.64 19.32
C THR A 2 -34.44 -16.86 18.41
N LEU A 3 -34.10 -15.62 18.04
CA LEU A 3 -34.87 -14.79 17.09
C LEU A 3 -35.35 -15.65 15.92
N GLU A 4 -36.64 -16.00 15.89
CA GLU A 4 -37.26 -16.53 14.68
C GLU A 4 -37.05 -15.50 13.57
N THR A 5 -36.59 -15.99 12.42
CA THR A 5 -36.09 -15.23 11.28
C THR A 5 -37.03 -14.10 10.86
N HIS A 6 -36.79 -12.88 11.38
CA HIS A 6 -37.30 -11.67 10.75
C HIS A 6 -36.87 -11.68 9.28
N ARG A 7 -37.79 -11.33 8.37
CA ARG A 7 -37.44 -11.14 6.96
C ARG A 7 -36.46 -9.99 6.88
N ARG A 8 -35.16 -10.28 6.76
CA ARG A 8 -34.11 -9.28 6.67
C ARG A 8 -33.82 -8.95 5.20
N VAL A 9 -33.72 -7.66 4.90
CA VAL A 9 -33.29 -7.15 3.59
C VAL A 9 -32.03 -6.30 3.75
N VAL A 10 -31.36 -6.00 2.66
CA VAL A 10 -30.24 -5.05 2.65
C VAL A 10 -30.69 -3.79 1.92
N LEU A 11 -30.64 -2.64 2.59
CA LEU A 11 -31.02 -1.33 2.05
C LEU A 11 -29.80 -0.41 2.06
N GLY A 12 -29.27 -0.10 0.87
CA GLY A 12 -28.07 0.72 0.72
C GLY A 12 -26.83 0.14 1.38
N GLY A 13 -26.73 -1.18 1.45
CA GLY A 13 -25.67 -1.91 2.15
C GLY A 13 -25.91 -2.14 3.64
N SER A 14 -26.95 -1.55 4.25
CA SER A 14 -27.28 -1.78 5.66
C SER A 14 -28.32 -2.90 5.81
N PRO A 15 -28.13 -3.87 6.73
CA PRO A 15 -29.13 -4.87 7.04
C PRO A 15 -30.32 -4.22 7.77
N VAL A 16 -31.53 -4.58 7.35
CA VAL A 16 -32.79 -4.04 7.87
C VAL A 16 -33.76 -5.17 8.15
N ASP A 17 -34.30 -5.19 9.37
CA ASP A 17 -35.31 -6.12 9.82
C ASP A 17 -36.70 -5.57 9.48
N LEU A 18 -37.45 -6.33 8.69
CA LEU A 18 -38.82 -5.98 8.33
C LEU A 18 -39.76 -6.42 9.44
N ALA A 19 -40.32 -5.46 10.17
CA ALA A 19 -41.24 -5.68 11.28
C ALA A 19 -42.45 -4.75 11.19
N ARG A 20 -43.57 -5.16 11.80
CA ARG A 20 -44.71 -4.27 12.06
C ARG A 20 -44.51 -3.52 13.38
N HIS A 21 -45.29 -2.47 13.60
CA HIS A 21 -45.18 -1.63 14.81
C HIS A 21 -45.37 -2.43 16.11
N GLU A 22 -46.47 -3.18 16.22
CA GLU A 22 -46.78 -4.00 17.41
C GLU A 22 -45.73 -5.09 17.66
N GLU A 23 -45.23 -5.70 16.59
CA GLU A 23 -44.19 -6.72 16.66
C GLU A 23 -42.88 -6.14 17.20
N ALA A 24 -42.45 -4.98 16.70
CA ALA A 24 -41.26 -4.30 17.18
C ALA A 24 -41.38 -3.89 18.65
N VAL A 25 -42.51 -3.29 19.07
CA VAL A 25 -42.72 -2.89 20.46
C VAL A 25 -42.70 -4.10 21.40
N ARG A 26 -43.39 -5.18 21.04
CA ARG A 26 -43.43 -6.41 21.82
C ARG A 26 -42.03 -7.03 21.97
N THR A 27 -41.30 -7.22 20.86
CA THR A 27 -39.96 -7.81 20.89
C THR A 27 -39.00 -7.01 21.78
N ILE A 28 -39.05 -5.68 21.70
CA ILE A 28 -38.18 -4.82 22.51
C ILE A 28 -38.58 -4.87 23.99
N ALA A 29 -39.87 -4.81 24.30
CA ALA A 29 -40.36 -4.85 25.68
C ALA A 29 -40.07 -6.19 26.36
N ASP A 30 -40.33 -7.31 25.68
CA ASP A 30 -40.07 -8.66 26.19
C ASP A 30 -38.59 -8.84 26.50
N ARG A 31 -37.69 -8.31 25.64
CA ARG A 31 -36.24 -8.35 25.86
C ARG A 31 -35.78 -7.47 27.01
N ALA A 32 -36.51 -6.41 27.35
CA ALA A 32 -36.19 -5.57 28.50
C ALA A 32 -36.59 -6.22 29.83
N ALA A 33 -37.73 -6.94 29.84
CA ALA A 33 -38.31 -7.54 31.03
C ALA A 33 -37.63 -8.84 31.50
N ALA A 34 -36.82 -9.48 30.67
CA ALA A 34 -36.17 -10.76 30.97
C ALA A 34 -34.64 -10.70 30.80
N LEU A 35 -33.93 -11.54 31.56
CA LEU A 35 -32.49 -11.75 31.39
C LEU A 35 -32.24 -12.62 30.15
N HIS A 36 -31.27 -12.20 29.35
CA HIS A 36 -30.84 -12.91 28.15
C HIS A 36 -29.33 -12.89 28.03
N ASP A 37 -28.83 -13.85 27.26
CA ASP A 37 -27.40 -14.06 27.01
C ASP A 37 -26.67 -12.85 26.39
N ALA A 38 -27.35 -12.06 25.56
CA ALA A 38 -26.79 -10.88 24.90
C ALA A 38 -27.77 -9.70 24.98
N PRO A 39 -27.28 -8.46 25.07
CA PRO A 39 -28.14 -7.28 25.04
C PRO A 39 -28.67 -7.02 23.61
N LEU A 40 -29.90 -6.51 23.52
CA LEU A 40 -30.52 -6.11 22.25
C LEU A 40 -30.27 -4.62 21.98
N GLY A 41 -29.51 -4.31 20.94
CA GLY A 41 -29.39 -2.97 20.37
C GLY A 41 -30.51 -2.70 19.37
N VAL A 42 -31.20 -1.57 19.50
CA VAL A 42 -32.26 -1.16 18.56
C VAL A 42 -31.85 0.13 17.87
N LEU A 43 -31.83 0.11 16.53
CA LEU A 43 -31.49 1.29 15.74
C LEU A 43 -32.51 1.56 14.63
N SER A 44 -32.51 2.80 14.16
CA SER A 44 -33.36 3.27 13.07
C SER A 44 -32.52 3.49 11.81
N VAL A 45 -32.76 2.70 10.77
CA VAL A 45 -32.09 2.80 9.46
C VAL A 45 -32.77 3.86 8.62
N ASN A 46 -32.15 5.03 8.52
CA ASN A 46 -32.51 6.14 7.63
C ASN A 46 -31.35 6.44 6.65
N VAL A 47 -31.52 7.42 5.75
CA VAL A 47 -30.47 7.78 4.76
C VAL A 47 -29.14 8.16 5.43
N ASP A 48 -29.20 8.73 6.63
CA ASP A 48 -28.02 9.07 7.43
C ASP A 48 -27.32 7.83 8.00
N HIS A 49 -28.09 6.82 8.43
CA HIS A 49 -27.53 5.52 8.77
C HIS A 49 -26.86 4.86 7.56
N VAL A 50 -27.47 4.93 6.37
CA VAL A 50 -26.86 4.43 5.12
C VAL A 50 -25.56 5.18 4.79
N ASN A 51 -25.50 6.49 5.04
CA ASN A 51 -24.27 7.27 4.86
C ASN A 51 -23.10 6.75 5.74
N HIS A 52 -23.41 6.36 6.97
CA HIS A 52 -22.40 5.95 7.95
C HIS A 52 -22.07 4.45 7.90
N PHE A 53 -23.08 3.60 7.86
CA PHE A 53 -22.99 2.14 8.03
C PHE A 53 -23.39 1.36 6.77
N GLY A 54 -23.88 2.04 5.72
CA GLY A 54 -24.21 1.41 4.45
C GLY A 54 -22.99 1.19 3.56
N HIS A 55 -23.23 0.77 2.32
CA HIS A 55 -22.17 0.50 1.34
C HIS A 55 -21.36 1.76 1.04
N GLY A 56 -20.04 1.66 1.24
CA GLY A 56 -19.08 2.77 1.10
C GLY A 56 -19.09 3.74 2.29
N GLY A 57 -19.90 3.49 3.31
CA GLY A 57 -19.89 4.22 4.57
C GLY A 57 -18.67 3.85 5.42
N ARG A 58 -18.20 4.79 6.25
CA ARG A 58 -16.99 4.60 7.08
C ARG A 58 -17.12 3.39 8.03
N TRP A 59 -18.31 3.18 8.57
CA TRP A 59 -18.60 2.19 9.60
C TRP A 59 -19.32 0.95 9.02
N GLN A 60 -19.17 0.71 7.71
CA GLN A 60 -19.75 -0.46 7.05
C GLN A 60 -19.29 -1.75 7.74
N HIS A 61 -20.24 -2.66 7.99
CA HIS A 61 -20.06 -3.94 8.71
C HIS A 61 -19.64 -3.84 10.18
N VAL A 62 -19.44 -2.64 10.74
CA VAL A 62 -19.01 -2.50 12.15
C VAL A 62 -20.04 -3.11 13.11
N LEU A 63 -21.33 -2.90 12.85
CA LEU A 63 -22.45 -3.41 13.64
C LEU A 63 -22.89 -4.83 13.24
N GLU A 64 -22.26 -5.43 12.23
CA GLU A 64 -22.67 -6.73 11.66
C GLU A 64 -21.89 -7.91 12.27
N ARG A 65 -21.05 -7.65 13.28
CA ARG A 65 -20.27 -8.68 13.98
C ARG A 65 -21.21 -9.69 14.63
N ARG A 66 -21.49 -10.80 13.95
CA ARG A 66 -22.22 -11.91 14.56
C ARG A 66 -21.40 -12.51 15.69
N ALA A 67 -22.06 -12.84 16.79
CA ALA A 67 -21.57 -13.83 17.73
C ALA A 67 -21.24 -15.11 16.95
N LEU A 68 -19.94 -15.39 16.76
CA LEU A 68 -19.52 -16.75 16.44
C LEU A 68 -19.84 -17.62 17.66
N PRO A 69 -20.31 -18.86 17.48
CA PRO A 69 -20.60 -19.75 18.60
C PRO A 69 -19.31 -20.01 19.38
N VAL A 70 -19.23 -19.51 20.61
CA VAL A 70 -18.14 -19.82 21.53
C VAL A 70 -18.26 -21.29 21.90
N ALA A 71 -17.22 -22.08 21.61
CA ALA A 71 -17.10 -23.44 22.13
C ALA A 71 -17.17 -23.37 23.67
N GLU A 72 -17.88 -24.32 24.29
CA GLU A 72 -18.10 -24.40 25.74
C GLU A 72 -16.83 -24.01 26.52
N ALA A 73 -16.97 -23.01 27.39
CA ALA A 73 -15.88 -22.59 28.26
C ALA A 73 -15.40 -23.80 29.09
N PRO A 74 -14.09 -24.05 29.22
CA PRO A 74 -13.62 -25.12 30.08
C PRO A 74 -14.07 -24.83 31.51
N THR A 75 -14.75 -25.81 32.11
CA THR A 75 -15.14 -25.78 33.51
C THR A 75 -13.88 -25.60 34.36
N LEU A 76 -13.75 -24.46 35.04
CA LEU A 76 -12.71 -24.23 36.03
C LEU A 76 -12.94 -25.18 37.21
N VAL A 77 -12.10 -26.22 37.30
CA VAL A 77 -11.98 -27.05 38.51
C VAL A 77 -11.02 -26.32 39.45
N LEU A 78 -11.54 -25.82 40.55
CA LEU A 78 -10.75 -25.27 41.65
C LEU A 78 -9.91 -26.40 42.27
N VAL A 79 -8.59 -26.28 42.20
CA VAL A 79 -7.65 -27.08 42.99
C VAL A 79 -7.31 -26.28 44.25
N PRO A 80 -7.49 -26.83 45.46
CA PRO A 80 -7.20 -26.09 46.69
C PRO A 80 -5.68 -25.92 46.85
N VAL A 81 -5.24 -24.68 47.01
CA VAL A 81 -3.88 -24.34 47.44
C VAL A 81 -3.91 -24.10 48.94
N ALA A 82 -2.88 -24.63 49.62
CA ALA A 82 -2.76 -24.67 51.07
C ALA A 82 -2.86 -23.30 51.76
N GLU A 83 -3.38 -23.36 52.99
CA GLU A 83 -3.80 -22.29 53.89
C GLU A 83 -2.80 -21.15 54.10
N GLY A 84 -3.30 -19.91 54.07
CA GLY A 84 -2.59 -18.73 54.57
C GLY A 84 -3.09 -17.41 53.98
N GLU A 85 -3.97 -16.74 54.72
CA GLU A 85 -4.39 -15.33 54.59
C GLU A 85 -5.25 -14.95 53.36
N THR A 86 -6.54 -14.72 53.62
CA THR A 86 -7.51 -14.21 52.62
C THR A 86 -7.72 -12.73 52.87
N GLU A 87 -7.17 -11.87 52.02
CA GLU A 87 -7.59 -10.48 51.88
C GLU A 87 -8.65 -10.43 50.76
N TRP A 88 -9.90 -10.12 51.11
CA TRP A 88 -10.99 -9.97 50.15
C TRP A 88 -10.80 -8.65 49.41
N THR A 89 -10.36 -8.71 48.15
CA THR A 89 -10.51 -7.59 47.21
C THR A 89 -11.65 -7.92 46.26
N ASP A 90 -12.67 -7.05 46.23
CA ASP A 90 -13.77 -7.04 45.26
C ASP A 90 -13.23 -6.73 43.85
N ALA A 91 -12.45 -7.65 43.28
CA ALA A 91 -12.14 -7.61 41.86
C ALA A 91 -13.43 -8.02 41.10
N PRO A 92 -14.01 -7.13 40.26
CA PRO A 92 -15.21 -7.48 39.52
C PRO A 92 -14.89 -8.66 38.59
N LEU A 93 -15.66 -9.74 38.74
CA LEU A 93 -15.66 -10.91 37.85
C LEU A 93 -15.91 -10.43 36.42
N ASP A 94 -14.86 -10.31 35.63
CA ASP A 94 -14.91 -9.86 34.23
C ASP A 94 -15.40 -11.03 33.36
N VAL A 95 -16.71 -11.29 33.42
CA VAL A 95 -17.37 -12.21 32.48
C VAL A 95 -17.26 -11.58 31.09
N PRO A 96 -16.71 -12.27 30.07
CA PRO A 96 -16.57 -11.69 28.73
C PRO A 96 -17.95 -11.31 28.19
N ALA A 97 -18.16 -10.01 28.00
CA ALA A 97 -19.44 -9.48 27.59
C ALA A 97 -19.76 -9.93 26.15
N ARG A 98 -20.94 -10.53 25.94
CA ARG A 98 -21.36 -11.00 24.62
C ARG A 98 -21.65 -9.80 23.69
N PRO A 99 -21.42 -9.91 22.37
CA PRO A 99 -21.66 -8.82 21.43
C PRO A 99 -23.14 -8.47 21.36
N VAL A 100 -23.42 -7.20 21.04
CA VAL A 100 -24.79 -6.68 20.91
C VAL A 100 -25.52 -7.34 19.74
N GLU A 101 -26.75 -7.79 19.99
CA GLU A 101 -27.66 -8.25 18.95
C GLU A 101 -28.44 -7.06 18.39
N TRP A 102 -28.33 -6.78 17.10
CA TRP A 102 -28.94 -5.59 16.49
C TRP A 102 -30.29 -5.88 15.81
N LEU A 103 -31.32 -5.12 16.22
CA LEU A 103 -32.60 -4.96 15.55
C LEU A 103 -32.61 -3.63 14.77
N SER A 104 -32.58 -3.72 13.44
CA SER A 104 -32.43 -2.58 12.53
C SER A 104 -33.75 -2.22 11.86
N LEU A 105 -34.43 -1.18 12.35
CA LEU A 105 -35.80 -0.84 11.93
C LEU A 105 -35.85 0.21 10.81
N ILE A 106 -36.85 0.14 9.94
CA ILE A 106 -37.05 1.09 8.83
C ILE A 106 -37.38 2.48 9.39
N ASP A 107 -36.54 3.48 9.08
CA ASP A 107 -36.80 4.89 9.40
C ASP A 107 -36.63 5.79 8.16
N GLY A 108 -37.58 6.70 7.98
CA GLY A 108 -37.60 7.65 6.89
C GLY A 108 -38.17 7.10 5.57
N SER A 109 -38.83 8.00 4.86
CA SER A 109 -39.57 7.69 3.62
C SER A 109 -38.72 7.10 2.49
N PRO A 110 -37.46 7.53 2.25
CA PRO A 110 -36.64 6.91 1.20
C PRO A 110 -36.34 5.43 1.44
N ILE A 111 -36.10 5.03 2.69
CA ILE A 111 -35.81 3.65 3.07
C ILE A 111 -37.06 2.79 2.91
N ALA A 112 -38.19 3.24 3.45
CA ALA A 112 -39.48 2.53 3.33
C ALA A 112 -39.88 2.31 1.86
N LYS A 113 -39.79 3.35 1.00
CA LYS A 113 -40.09 3.24 -0.44
C LYS A 113 -39.14 2.29 -1.17
N GLN A 114 -37.88 2.21 -0.75
CA GLN A 114 -36.93 1.27 -1.34
C GLN A 114 -37.22 -0.17 -0.90
N ALA A 115 -37.57 -0.38 0.37
CA ALA A 115 -38.01 -1.68 0.88
C ALA A 115 -39.27 -2.17 0.17
N GLU A 116 -40.25 -1.28 -0.05
CA GLU A 116 -41.47 -1.57 -0.79
C GLU A 116 -41.16 -1.96 -2.25
N ARG A 117 -40.30 -1.20 -2.94
CA ARG A 117 -39.89 -1.56 -4.31
C ARG A 117 -39.22 -2.93 -4.39
N LEU A 118 -38.42 -3.29 -3.39
CA LEU A 118 -37.68 -4.56 -3.38
C LEU A 118 -38.56 -5.76 -2.99
N THR A 119 -39.48 -5.57 -2.05
CA THR A 119 -40.28 -6.66 -1.48
C THR A 119 -41.67 -6.78 -2.07
N GLY A 120 -42.14 -5.74 -2.78
CA GLY A 120 -43.52 -5.64 -3.25
C GLY A 120 -44.55 -5.37 -2.14
N VAL A 121 -44.11 -5.16 -0.89
CA VAL A 121 -44.97 -4.97 0.28
C VAL A 121 -44.67 -3.63 0.93
N SER A 122 -45.71 -2.87 1.27
CA SER A 122 -45.55 -1.61 2.01
C SER A 122 -45.21 -1.90 3.47
N TRP A 123 -44.13 -1.29 3.97
CA TRP A 123 -43.67 -1.45 5.36
C TRP A 123 -43.77 -0.13 6.12
N PRO A 124 -44.23 -0.15 7.39
CA PRO A 124 -44.38 1.06 8.18
C PRO A 124 -43.01 1.69 8.51
N ARG A 125 -43.00 3.02 8.63
CA ARG A 125 -41.88 3.72 9.27
C ARG A 125 -41.93 3.47 10.78
N LEU A 126 -40.81 3.03 11.33
CA LEU A 126 -40.60 2.74 12.75
C LEU A 126 -39.49 3.65 13.28
N ALA A 127 -39.77 4.95 13.30
CA ALA A 127 -38.83 5.91 13.88
C ALA A 127 -38.78 5.73 15.40
N GLY A 128 -37.60 5.87 16.01
CA GLY A 128 -37.45 5.76 17.46
C GLY A 128 -38.36 6.71 18.26
N SER A 129 -38.70 7.87 17.69
CA SER A 129 -39.64 8.83 18.30
C SER A 129 -41.10 8.32 18.37
N ASP A 130 -41.45 7.33 17.56
CA ASP A 130 -42.79 6.75 17.50
C ASP A 130 -42.88 5.48 18.36
N LEU A 131 -41.75 4.80 18.57
CA LEU A 131 -41.65 3.62 19.42
C LEU A 131 -41.51 3.96 20.91
N ILE A 132 -40.90 5.09 21.24
CA ILE A 132 -40.51 5.35 22.62
C ILE A 132 -41.68 5.51 23.59
N GLY A 133 -42.79 6.13 23.16
CA GLY A 133 -43.99 6.28 24.01
C GLY A 133 -44.54 4.92 24.45
N PRO A 134 -44.95 4.05 23.50
CA PRO A 134 -45.41 2.70 23.80
C PRO A 134 -44.43 1.86 24.62
N LEU A 135 -43.12 2.00 24.39
CA LEU A 135 -42.09 1.30 25.16
C LEU A 135 -42.03 1.78 26.62
N LEU A 136 -42.16 3.09 26.86
CA LEU A 136 -42.21 3.64 28.22
C LEU A 136 -43.51 3.24 28.95
N ASP A 137 -44.64 3.22 28.25
CA ASP A 137 -45.92 2.79 28.81
C ASP A 137 -45.85 1.30 29.24
N ARG A 138 -45.21 0.48 28.41
CA ARG A 138 -44.96 -0.94 28.74
C ARG A 138 -43.95 -1.11 29.86
N ALA A 139 -42.87 -0.33 29.87
CA ALA A 139 -41.86 -0.35 30.94
C ALA A 139 -42.44 0.00 32.31
N ALA A 140 -43.36 0.98 32.38
CA ALA A 140 -44.07 1.32 33.60
C ALA A 140 -44.96 0.16 34.09
N THR A 141 -45.63 -0.54 33.16
CA THR A 141 -46.48 -1.70 33.49
C THR A 141 -45.66 -2.90 34.00
N ASP A 142 -44.51 -3.16 33.38
CA ASP A 142 -43.68 -4.34 33.66
C ASP A 142 -42.61 -4.09 34.74
N GLY A 143 -42.53 -2.88 35.30
CA GLY A 143 -41.54 -2.50 36.32
C GLY A 143 -40.10 -2.41 35.79
N VAL A 144 -39.93 -2.24 34.48
CA VAL A 144 -38.62 -2.16 33.81
C VAL A 144 -37.96 -0.82 34.14
N ARG A 145 -36.69 -0.87 34.55
CA ARG A 145 -35.93 0.33 34.94
C ARG A 145 -35.32 1.01 33.74
N VAL A 146 -35.71 2.25 33.52
CA VAL A 146 -35.33 3.03 32.34
C VAL A 146 -34.20 4.02 32.67
N GLY A 147 -33.15 3.99 31.87
CA GLY A 147 -32.04 4.94 31.91
C GLY A 147 -31.98 5.78 30.64
N VAL A 148 -31.41 6.98 30.73
CA VAL A 148 -31.16 7.85 29.56
C VAL A 148 -29.73 8.37 29.57
N LEU A 149 -29.02 8.14 28.47
CA LEU A 149 -27.67 8.62 28.22
C LEU A 149 -27.67 9.64 27.07
N GLY A 150 -27.25 10.88 27.32
CA GLY A 150 -27.20 11.97 26.34
C GLY A 150 -28.34 12.98 26.46
N GLY A 151 -28.36 13.98 25.57
CA GLY A 151 -29.10 15.22 25.78
C GLY A 151 -28.37 16.17 26.73
N SER A 152 -28.82 17.43 26.83
CA SER A 152 -28.28 18.37 27.83
C SER A 152 -28.90 18.15 29.21
N GLU A 153 -28.22 18.56 30.28
CA GLU A 153 -28.77 18.54 31.64
C GLU A 153 -30.13 19.24 31.73
N VAL A 154 -30.32 20.34 30.99
CA VAL A 154 -31.59 21.07 30.90
C VAL A 154 -32.67 20.21 30.23
N ALA A 155 -32.33 19.52 29.13
CA ALA A 155 -33.26 18.64 28.45
C ALA A 155 -33.65 17.44 29.32
N GLN A 156 -32.67 16.85 30.03
CA GLN A 156 -32.90 15.76 30.97
C GLN A 156 -33.76 16.18 32.17
N SER A 157 -33.56 17.39 32.71
CA SER A 157 -34.40 17.92 33.79
C SER A 157 -35.85 18.10 33.36
N ARG A 158 -36.09 18.62 32.16
CA ARG A 158 -37.44 18.73 31.58
C ARG A 158 -38.07 17.36 31.30
N LEU A 159 -37.27 16.43 30.78
CA LEU A 159 -37.71 15.06 30.55
C LEU A 159 -38.16 14.41 31.86
N ARG A 160 -37.38 14.53 32.93
CA ARG A 160 -37.73 14.01 34.25
C ARG A 160 -39.05 14.57 34.75
N ALA A 161 -39.19 15.90 34.77
CA ALA A 161 -40.42 16.55 35.24
C ALA A 161 -41.65 16.06 34.48
N ARG A 162 -41.56 16.01 33.14
CA ARG A 162 -42.66 15.59 32.29
C ARG A 162 -43.00 14.11 32.45
N LEU A 163 -42.01 13.23 32.53
CA LEU A 163 -42.26 11.79 32.73
C LEU A 163 -42.85 11.51 34.12
N SER A 164 -42.44 12.23 35.16
CA SER A 164 -43.06 12.11 36.49
C SER A 164 -44.52 12.53 36.51
N GLU A 165 -44.93 13.49 35.67
CA GLU A 165 -46.33 13.91 35.52
C GLU A 165 -47.14 12.95 34.64
N GLU A 166 -46.61 12.56 33.47
CA GLU A 166 -47.33 11.74 32.49
C GLU A 166 -47.32 10.23 32.82
N ARG A 167 -46.30 9.75 33.54
CA ARG A 167 -46.04 8.32 33.82
C ARG A 167 -45.48 8.13 35.25
N PRO A 168 -46.30 8.32 36.29
CA PRO A 168 -45.85 8.25 37.69
C PRO A 168 -45.29 6.88 38.08
N ASP A 169 -45.75 5.80 37.43
CA ASP A 169 -45.32 4.42 37.70
C ASP A 169 -44.00 4.04 37.00
N LEU A 170 -43.44 4.92 36.15
CA LEU A 170 -42.21 4.64 35.42
C LEU A 170 -40.97 4.73 36.34
N VAL A 171 -40.20 3.65 36.43
CA VAL A 171 -38.97 3.63 37.23
C VAL A 171 -37.79 4.21 36.45
N MET A 172 -37.48 5.47 36.70
CA MET A 172 -36.30 6.14 36.13
C MET A 172 -35.04 5.84 36.95
N ALA A 173 -34.20 4.91 36.48
CA ALA A 173 -32.99 4.48 37.16
C ALA A 173 -31.85 5.50 37.11
N GLY A 174 -31.75 6.30 36.05
CA GLY A 174 -30.69 7.30 35.94
C GLY A 174 -30.77 8.14 34.67
N LEU A 175 -30.17 9.33 34.74
CA LEU A 175 -29.99 10.24 33.62
C LEU A 175 -28.52 10.68 33.59
N TRP A 176 -27.84 10.47 32.47
CA TRP A 176 -26.42 10.79 32.29
C TRP A 176 -26.23 11.71 31.11
N SER A 177 -25.60 12.88 31.30
CA SER A 177 -25.39 13.90 30.26
C SER A 177 -23.89 14.15 30.02
N PRO A 178 -23.11 13.13 29.61
CA PRO A 178 -21.67 13.31 29.46
C PRO A 178 -21.35 14.26 28.30
N SER A 179 -20.33 15.07 28.50
CA SER A 179 -19.69 15.85 27.46
C SER A 179 -18.96 14.94 26.46
N ARG A 180 -18.64 15.49 25.29
CA ARG A 180 -17.83 14.78 24.29
C ARG A 180 -16.40 14.48 24.77
N ALA A 181 -15.89 15.26 25.72
CA ALA A 181 -14.57 15.06 26.29
C ALA A 181 -14.58 13.86 27.25
N GLU A 182 -15.60 13.76 28.10
CA GLU A 182 -15.76 12.62 29.02
C GLU A 182 -15.96 11.30 28.27
N LEU A 183 -16.74 11.30 27.18
CA LEU A 183 -16.86 10.11 26.31
C LEU A 183 -15.56 9.74 25.59
N ALA A 184 -14.64 10.70 25.41
CA ALA A 184 -13.36 10.47 24.75
C ALA A 184 -12.27 10.02 25.72
N ASP A 185 -12.44 10.30 27.01
CA ASP A 185 -11.53 9.93 28.07
C ASP A 185 -11.84 8.48 28.53
N PRO A 186 -10.89 7.53 28.39
CA PRO A 186 -11.15 6.14 28.74
C PRO A 186 -11.56 5.93 30.20
N ALA A 187 -11.01 6.71 31.14
CA ALA A 187 -11.29 6.57 32.56
C ALA A 187 -12.67 7.15 32.91
N ALA A 188 -13.00 8.34 32.39
CA ALA A 188 -14.30 8.95 32.58
C ALA A 188 -15.42 8.13 31.94
N ASN A 189 -15.20 7.59 30.73
CA ASN A 189 -16.16 6.72 30.07
C ASN A 189 -16.32 5.37 30.79
N ALA A 190 -15.24 4.79 31.34
CA ALA A 190 -15.34 3.59 32.18
C ALA A 190 -16.17 3.85 33.46
N ALA A 191 -15.95 4.98 34.12
CA ALA A 191 -16.74 5.40 35.29
C ALA A 191 -18.22 5.62 34.94
N LEU A 192 -18.51 6.19 33.77
CA LEU A 192 -19.86 6.34 33.26
C LEU A 192 -20.55 4.98 33.07
N VAL A 193 -19.87 4.02 32.43
CA VAL A 193 -20.40 2.66 32.22
C VAL A 193 -20.69 1.97 33.55
N GLU A 194 -19.79 2.10 34.53
CA GLU A 194 -19.99 1.52 35.86
C GLU A 194 -21.12 2.21 36.63
N SER A 195 -21.30 3.53 36.48
CA SER A 195 -22.45 4.24 37.04
C SER A 195 -23.78 3.74 36.48
N ILE A 196 -23.85 3.46 35.17
CA ILE A 196 -25.04 2.89 34.53
C ILE A 196 -25.30 1.47 35.06
N ARG A 197 -24.25 0.66 35.18
CA ARG A 197 -24.33 -0.70 35.74
C ARG A 197 -24.81 -0.69 37.20
N GLY A 198 -24.27 0.20 38.02
CA GLY A 198 -24.64 0.38 39.42
C GLY A 198 -26.10 0.83 39.61
N ALA A 199 -26.62 1.64 38.68
CA ALA A 199 -28.05 2.01 38.64
C ALA A 199 -28.96 0.85 38.20
N ARG A 200 -28.37 -0.25 37.71
CA ARG A 200 -29.05 -1.46 37.24
C ARG A 200 -30.14 -1.11 36.21
N VAL A 201 -29.76 -0.46 35.13
CA VAL A 201 -30.69 -0.12 34.05
C VAL A 201 -31.07 -1.39 33.28
N ASP A 202 -32.36 -1.58 32.96
CA ASP A 202 -32.83 -2.69 32.11
C ASP A 202 -32.97 -2.22 30.65
N LEU A 203 -33.49 -1.01 30.45
CA LEU A 203 -33.66 -0.36 29.15
C LEU A 203 -32.95 0.99 29.13
N LEU A 204 -31.90 1.13 28.31
CA LEU A 204 -31.10 2.34 28.20
C LEU A 204 -31.38 3.07 26.88
N ILE A 205 -31.85 4.31 26.95
CA ILE A 205 -32.01 5.19 25.79
C ILE A 205 -30.72 5.97 25.57
N VAL A 206 -30.09 5.81 24.40
CA VAL A 206 -28.81 6.46 24.05
C VAL A 206 -29.02 7.53 22.99
N GLY A 207 -28.86 8.79 23.41
CA GLY A 207 -29.06 10.02 22.67
C GLY A 207 -27.75 10.77 22.35
N LEU A 208 -26.70 10.08 21.91
CA LEU A 208 -25.38 10.68 21.60
C LEU A 208 -25.25 11.22 20.16
N GLY A 209 -26.24 10.92 19.32
CA GLY A 209 -26.25 11.24 17.89
C GLY A 209 -25.48 10.23 17.04
N LYS A 210 -25.87 10.10 15.77
CA LYS A 210 -25.21 9.21 14.80
C LYS A 210 -23.86 9.78 14.35
N PRO A 211 -22.83 8.93 14.14
CA PRO A 211 -22.78 7.49 14.36
C PRO A 211 -22.40 7.09 15.81
N ARG A 212 -22.12 8.07 16.69
CA ARG A 212 -21.54 7.84 18.02
C ARG A 212 -22.40 6.98 18.92
N GLN A 213 -23.73 7.16 18.89
CA GLN A 213 -24.64 6.36 19.71
C GLN A 213 -24.56 4.87 19.37
N GLU A 214 -24.49 4.50 18.08
CA GLU A 214 -24.39 3.10 17.67
C GLU A 214 -23.03 2.52 18.04
N LEU A 215 -21.95 3.28 17.80
CA LEU A 215 -20.58 2.87 18.12
C LEU A 215 -20.39 2.68 19.64
N TRP A 216 -20.88 3.62 20.45
CA TRP A 216 -20.83 3.52 21.91
C TRP A 216 -21.64 2.34 22.43
N ILE A 217 -22.82 2.07 21.86
CA ILE A 217 -23.62 0.89 22.20
C ILE A 217 -22.87 -0.40 21.85
N ASP A 218 -22.31 -0.49 20.65
CA ASP A 218 -21.58 -1.68 20.18
C ASP A 218 -20.37 -1.99 21.10
N GLU A 219 -19.64 -0.96 21.50
CA GLU A 219 -18.41 -1.08 22.27
C GLU A 219 -18.65 -1.22 23.79
N HIS A 220 -19.54 -0.42 24.36
CA HIS A 220 -19.70 -0.30 25.82
C HIS A 220 -21.04 -0.78 26.34
N GLY A 221 -22.06 -0.88 25.47
CA GLY A 221 -23.40 -1.33 25.81
C GLY A 221 -23.42 -2.63 26.62
N PRO A 222 -22.70 -3.70 26.21
CA PRO A 222 -22.65 -4.96 26.96
C PRO A 222 -22.15 -4.81 28.40
N ARG A 223 -21.27 -3.84 28.66
CA ARG A 223 -20.72 -3.60 30.01
C ARG A 223 -21.68 -2.84 30.91
N THR A 224 -22.68 -2.14 30.37
CA THR A 224 -23.68 -1.41 31.18
C THR A 224 -24.62 -2.32 31.97
N GLY A 225 -24.73 -3.59 31.60
CA GLY A 225 -25.70 -4.52 32.17
C GLY A 225 -27.14 -4.35 31.66
N ALA A 226 -27.41 -3.35 30.82
CA ALA A 226 -28.73 -3.14 30.23
C ALA A 226 -29.09 -4.26 29.25
N HIS A 227 -30.33 -4.74 29.33
CA HIS A 227 -30.86 -5.78 28.44
C HIS A 227 -31.20 -5.23 27.06
N VAL A 228 -31.64 -3.97 26.99
CA VAL A 228 -32.02 -3.27 25.76
C VAL A 228 -31.34 -1.91 25.68
N LEU A 229 -30.74 -1.62 24.52
CA LEU A 229 -29.99 -0.40 24.22
C LEU A 229 -30.63 0.31 23.01
N LEU A 230 -31.34 1.42 23.24
CA LEU A 230 -32.08 2.13 22.19
C LEU A 230 -31.25 3.28 21.61
N ALA A 231 -30.78 3.15 20.38
CA ALA A 231 -30.03 4.17 19.65
C ALA A 231 -30.96 5.30 19.12
N PHE A 232 -31.70 5.96 19.99
CA PHE A 232 -32.73 6.94 19.63
C PHE A 232 -32.26 8.39 19.84
N GLY A 233 -31.41 8.86 18.93
CA GLY A 233 -30.68 10.13 19.04
C GLY A 233 -31.48 11.41 19.34
N ALA A 234 -32.75 11.49 18.92
CA ALA A 234 -33.61 12.67 19.15
C ALA A 234 -34.74 12.42 20.15
N ALA A 235 -34.82 11.23 20.72
CA ALA A 235 -35.90 10.85 21.64
C ALA A 235 -35.97 11.77 22.86
N VAL A 236 -34.83 12.10 23.45
CA VAL A 236 -34.72 12.96 24.63
C VAL A 236 -35.27 14.37 24.34
N ASP A 237 -34.93 14.93 23.18
CA ASP A 237 -35.39 16.26 22.78
C ASP A 237 -36.89 16.29 22.43
N PHE A 238 -37.41 15.22 21.83
CA PHE A 238 -38.84 15.11 21.51
C PHE A 238 -39.69 14.89 22.76
N LEU A 239 -39.27 13.98 23.65
CA LEU A 239 -39.95 13.73 24.91
C LEU A 239 -39.87 14.97 25.82
N GLY A 240 -38.70 15.62 25.90
CA GLY A 240 -38.51 16.87 26.65
C GLY A 240 -39.20 18.10 26.05
N GLY A 241 -39.84 17.98 24.87
CA GLY A 241 -40.63 19.05 24.23
C GLY A 241 -39.79 20.17 23.58
N SER A 242 -38.49 19.97 23.40
CA SER A 242 -37.55 20.99 22.92
C SER A 242 -37.58 21.19 21.40
N VAL A 243 -38.12 20.22 20.64
CA VAL A 243 -38.17 20.24 19.17
C VAL A 243 -39.60 20.01 18.67
N ARG A 244 -40.09 20.91 17.80
CA ARG A 244 -41.39 20.76 17.13
C ARG A 244 -41.31 19.69 16.04
N ARG A 245 -42.17 18.66 16.14
CA ARG A 245 -42.38 17.69 15.05
C ARG A 245 -42.92 18.39 13.80
N ALA A 246 -42.60 17.85 12.64
CA ALA A 246 -43.23 18.30 11.40
C ALA A 246 -44.74 17.98 11.45
N PRO A 247 -45.61 18.84 10.87
CA PRO A 247 -47.01 18.50 10.70
C PRO A 247 -47.18 17.16 9.96
N GLN A 248 -48.21 16.39 10.30
CA GLN A 248 -48.39 15.03 9.80
C GLN A 248 -48.39 14.96 8.26
N TRP A 249 -49.05 15.92 7.60
CA TRP A 249 -49.08 16.01 6.13
C TRP A 249 -47.70 16.22 5.47
N VAL A 250 -46.73 16.83 6.18
CA VAL A 250 -45.34 17.02 5.75
C VAL A 250 -44.58 15.70 5.87
N ALA A 251 -44.79 14.99 6.98
CA ALA A 251 -44.20 13.67 7.23
C ALA A 251 -44.71 12.63 6.21
N ASP A 252 -46.01 12.61 5.94
CA ASP A 252 -46.67 11.69 5.00
C ASP A 252 -46.20 11.87 3.55
N ARG A 253 -45.90 13.12 3.16
CA ARG A 253 -45.31 13.43 1.84
C ARG A 253 -43.81 13.16 1.75
N GLY A 254 -43.17 12.79 2.87
CA GLY A 254 -41.73 12.51 2.94
C GLY A 254 -40.83 13.75 2.79
N VAL A 255 -41.37 14.95 3.06
CA VAL A 255 -40.64 16.24 2.98
C VAL A 255 -40.26 16.77 4.37
N GLU A 256 -40.34 15.93 5.39
CA GLU A 256 -39.92 16.20 6.77
C GLU A 256 -38.46 16.67 6.88
N TRP A 257 -37.57 16.17 6.01
CA TRP A 257 -36.17 16.60 5.99
C TRP A 257 -36.03 18.09 5.64
N LEU A 258 -36.88 18.61 4.74
CA LEU A 258 -36.86 20.01 4.34
C LEU A 258 -37.39 20.91 5.46
N TRP A 259 -38.45 20.46 6.16
CA TRP A 259 -38.95 21.12 7.37
C TRP A 259 -37.85 21.25 8.42
N ARG A 260 -37.13 20.16 8.71
CA ARG A 260 -36.02 20.17 9.66
C ARG A 260 -34.87 21.05 9.19
N LEU A 261 -34.52 21.01 7.90
CA LEU A 261 -33.49 21.88 7.33
C LEU A 261 -33.84 23.36 7.46
N ALA A 262 -35.10 23.73 7.29
CA ALA A 262 -35.55 25.11 7.47
C ALA A 262 -35.45 25.57 8.94
N LEU A 263 -35.70 24.67 9.90
CA LEU A 263 -35.57 24.97 11.34
C LEU A 263 -34.11 25.01 11.82
N GLU A 264 -33.26 24.13 11.30
CA GLU A 264 -31.86 23.98 11.74
C GLU A 264 -30.86 24.01 10.57
N PRO A 265 -30.83 25.07 9.73
CA PRO A 265 -30.09 25.07 8.47
C PRO A 265 -28.58 24.87 8.67
N ARG A 266 -28.01 25.53 9.70
CA ARG A 266 -26.58 25.40 10.02
C ARG A 266 -26.18 23.98 10.42
N ARG A 267 -27.08 23.26 11.11
CA ARG A 267 -26.82 21.92 11.64
C ARG A 267 -27.05 20.84 10.59
N LEU A 268 -28.06 20.99 9.74
CA LEU A 268 -28.54 19.91 8.85
C LEU A 268 -28.17 20.08 7.37
N ALA A 269 -27.64 21.25 6.95
CA ALA A 269 -27.27 21.48 5.55
C ALA A 269 -26.25 20.48 5.02
N ARG A 270 -25.15 20.24 5.75
CA ARG A 270 -24.13 19.26 5.35
C ARG A 270 -24.73 17.86 5.19
N ARG A 271 -25.47 17.41 6.21
CA ARG A 271 -26.14 16.11 6.24
C ARG A 271 -27.08 15.91 5.05
N TYR A 272 -27.92 16.89 4.73
CA TYR A 272 -28.93 16.71 3.68
C TYR A 272 -28.49 17.10 2.26
N LEU A 273 -27.60 18.08 2.11
CA LEU A 273 -27.22 18.61 0.79
C LEU A 273 -25.90 18.03 0.26
N VAL A 274 -25.04 17.50 1.14
CA VAL A 274 -23.73 16.94 0.77
C VAL A 274 -23.71 15.43 0.94
N GLU A 275 -24.06 14.94 2.13
CA GLU A 275 -23.99 13.51 2.49
C GLU A 275 -25.23 12.74 2.00
N GLY A 276 -26.41 13.33 2.16
CA GLY A 276 -27.69 12.74 1.76
C GLY A 276 -27.79 12.28 0.31
N PRO A 277 -27.36 13.05 -0.71
CA PRO A 277 -27.44 12.63 -2.12
C PRO A 277 -26.57 11.41 -2.42
N LEU A 278 -25.37 11.33 -1.83
CA LEU A 278 -24.47 10.18 -1.99
C LEU A 278 -25.05 8.93 -1.34
N ALA A 279 -25.56 9.05 -0.11
CA ALA A 279 -26.20 7.96 0.61
C ALA A 279 -27.49 7.48 -0.09
N TYR A 280 -28.27 8.39 -0.66
CA TYR A 280 -29.44 8.04 -1.46
C TYR A 280 -29.05 7.31 -2.77
N ALA A 281 -27.97 7.75 -3.43
CA ALA A 281 -27.45 7.01 -4.59
C ALA A 281 -26.99 5.60 -4.20
N SER A 282 -26.35 5.44 -3.03
CA SER A 282 -25.98 4.13 -2.50
C SER A 282 -27.20 3.26 -2.19
N LEU A 283 -28.22 3.82 -1.54
CA LEU A 283 -29.53 3.17 -1.32
C LEU A 283 -30.14 2.65 -2.63
N ARG A 284 -30.04 3.41 -3.73
CA ARG A 284 -30.60 2.98 -5.03
C ARG A 284 -29.80 1.87 -5.70
N ARG A 285 -28.48 1.82 -5.49
CA ARG A 285 -27.57 0.90 -6.20
C ARG A 285 -27.25 -0.38 -5.42
N HIS A 286 -27.25 -0.32 -4.10
CA HIS A 286 -26.75 -1.39 -3.22
C HIS A 286 -27.83 -1.92 -2.28
N SER A 287 -29.06 -2.08 -2.78
CA SER A 287 -30.14 -2.71 -2.02
C SER A 287 -30.52 -4.06 -2.64
N SER A 288 -30.73 -5.08 -1.81
CA SER A 288 -31.03 -6.45 -2.23
C SER A 288 -31.96 -7.16 -1.24
N THR A 289 -32.69 -8.16 -1.73
CA THR A 289 -33.51 -9.06 -0.91
C THR A 289 -32.70 -10.21 -0.31
N THR A 290 -31.50 -10.46 -0.82
CA THR A 290 -30.55 -11.45 -0.27
C THR A 290 -29.42 -10.72 0.43
N PRO A 291 -29.04 -11.09 1.67
CA PRO A 291 -27.83 -10.60 2.30
C PRO A 291 -26.63 -10.95 1.41
N GLN A 292 -25.90 -9.96 0.90
CA GLN A 292 -24.65 -10.23 0.19
C GLN A 292 -23.63 -10.80 1.19
N ARG A 293 -23.17 -12.03 0.96
CA ARG A 293 -21.93 -12.52 1.56
C ARG A 293 -20.79 -11.90 0.75
N GLY A 294 -19.96 -11.07 1.37
CA GLY A 294 -18.71 -10.64 0.75
C GLY A 294 -17.83 -11.85 0.42
N PRO A 295 -16.97 -11.78 -0.61
CA PRO A 295 -15.98 -12.83 -0.86
C PRO A 295 -15.01 -12.88 0.31
N VAL A 296 -15.21 -13.83 1.23
CA VAL A 296 -14.27 -14.10 2.33
C VAL A 296 -13.06 -14.82 1.72
N LEU A 297 -11.98 -14.09 1.53
CA LEU A 297 -10.69 -14.64 1.16
C LEU A 297 -9.85 -14.83 2.44
N GLY A 298 -10.09 -15.92 3.17
CA GLY A 298 -9.25 -16.34 4.29
C GLY A 298 -10.03 -17.04 5.41
N ARG A 299 -9.51 -18.21 5.83
CA ARG A 299 -9.90 -19.14 6.92
C ARG A 299 -11.37 -19.15 7.37
N ALA A 300 -11.98 -20.35 7.39
CA ALA A 300 -13.16 -20.57 8.23
C ALA A 300 -12.84 -20.07 9.63
N ALA A 301 -13.48 -18.97 10.07
CA ALA A 301 -13.29 -18.40 11.38
C ALA A 301 -13.52 -19.51 12.41
N GLN A 302 -12.44 -20.03 12.99
CA GLN A 302 -12.58 -20.81 14.22
C GLN A 302 -12.99 -19.80 15.29
N PRO A 303 -14.02 -20.10 16.09
CA PRO A 303 -14.46 -19.21 17.14
C PRO A 303 -13.37 -19.12 18.21
N ALA A 304 -12.49 -18.13 18.08
CA ALA A 304 -11.73 -17.66 19.22
C ALA A 304 -12.71 -16.87 20.10
N ALA A 305 -12.87 -17.30 21.35
CA ALA A 305 -13.60 -16.53 22.34
C ALA A 305 -13.01 -15.10 22.39
N PRO A 306 -13.83 -14.05 22.60
CA PRO A 306 -13.31 -12.72 22.84
C PRO A 306 -12.42 -12.78 24.08
N SER A 307 -11.11 -12.62 23.91
CA SER A 307 -10.20 -12.43 25.03
C SER A 307 -10.55 -11.08 25.66
N PRO A 308 -10.90 -11.04 26.95
CA PRO A 308 -10.93 -9.77 27.67
C PRO A 308 -9.55 -9.12 27.54
N VAL A 309 -9.51 -7.79 27.47
CA VAL A 309 -8.29 -7.03 27.70
C VAL A 309 -7.91 -7.28 29.15
N LEU A 310 -7.17 -8.36 29.39
CA LEU A 310 -6.70 -8.73 30.72
C LEU A 310 -5.59 -7.76 31.13
N PRO A 311 -5.50 -7.39 32.43
CA PRO A 311 -4.25 -6.90 32.97
C PRO A 311 -3.18 -7.95 32.69
N VAL A 312 -2.01 -7.50 32.21
CA VAL A 312 -0.84 -8.35 31.98
C VAL A 312 -0.45 -9.01 33.31
N VAL A 313 -0.96 -10.21 33.54
CA VAL A 313 -0.35 -11.17 34.45
C VAL A 313 0.70 -11.88 33.60
N LEU A 314 1.97 -11.80 34.00
CA LEU A 314 3.06 -12.52 33.37
C LEU A 314 3.18 -13.92 33.99
N PRO A 315 2.92 -15.01 33.23
CA PRO A 315 3.56 -16.27 33.50
C PRO A 315 4.53 -16.64 32.36
N GLY A 316 5.82 -16.63 32.67
CA GLY A 316 6.82 -17.59 32.17
C GLY A 316 7.13 -17.66 30.66
N GLY A 317 6.68 -16.75 29.81
CA GLY A 317 7.09 -16.69 28.40
C GLY A 317 8.57 -16.34 28.24
N SER A 318 9.27 -16.94 27.28
CA SER A 318 10.64 -16.53 26.97
C SER A 318 10.62 -15.13 26.33
N ALA A 319 11.37 -14.17 26.86
CA ALA A 319 11.53 -12.83 26.26
C ALA A 319 12.38 -12.85 24.96
N ARG A 320 12.55 -14.02 24.35
CA ARG A 320 13.38 -14.27 23.17
C ARG A 320 12.50 -14.40 21.93
N PHE A 321 12.98 -13.88 20.81
CA PHE A 321 12.34 -14.10 19.51
C PHE A 321 12.53 -15.54 19.01
N VAL A 322 11.59 -16.02 18.18
CA VAL A 322 11.68 -17.38 17.61
C VAL A 322 12.69 -17.46 16.46
N GLY A 323 13.42 -18.57 16.39
CA GLY A 323 14.45 -18.79 15.37
C GLY A 323 13.88 -19.06 13.98
N ALA A 324 14.75 -19.12 12.96
CA ALA A 324 14.36 -19.29 11.55
C ALA A 324 13.65 -20.62 11.23
N GLY A 325 13.84 -21.67 12.04
CA GLY A 325 13.26 -23.01 11.82
C GLY A 325 11.96 -23.29 12.59
N GLU A 326 11.50 -22.37 13.43
CA GLU A 326 10.28 -22.54 14.23
C GLU A 326 9.07 -21.92 13.52
N ARG A 327 7.84 -22.30 13.83
CA ARG A 327 6.67 -21.56 13.32
C ARG A 327 6.53 -20.25 14.10
N ALA A 328 6.37 -19.10 13.45
CA ALA A 328 6.04 -17.84 14.10
C ALA A 328 4.54 -17.54 13.99
N ASP A 329 3.97 -16.82 14.97
CA ASP A 329 2.64 -16.24 14.80
C ASP A 329 2.74 -15.01 13.90
N VAL A 330 3.81 -14.23 14.08
CA VAL A 330 4.11 -13.04 13.28
C VAL A 330 5.61 -12.92 12.96
N ALA A 331 5.93 -12.53 11.74
CA ALA A 331 7.27 -12.08 11.35
C ALA A 331 7.31 -10.56 11.27
N ALA A 332 8.01 -9.91 12.20
CA ALA A 332 8.28 -8.48 12.19
C ALA A 332 9.36 -8.15 11.15
N LEU A 333 8.97 -7.44 10.10
CA LEU A 333 9.83 -7.01 9.00
C LEU A 333 10.21 -5.54 9.22
N VAL A 334 11.48 -5.30 9.58
CA VAL A 334 12.00 -3.97 9.90
C VAL A 334 12.98 -3.54 8.83
N VAL A 335 12.74 -2.37 8.21
CA VAL A 335 13.68 -1.76 7.27
C VAL A 335 14.47 -0.67 7.98
N SER A 336 15.79 -0.84 8.05
CA SER A 336 16.72 0.07 8.73
C SER A 336 17.45 0.97 7.73
N TYR A 337 17.51 2.26 8.00
CA TYR A 337 18.40 3.20 7.31
C TYR A 337 18.81 4.29 8.30
N ARG A 338 20.07 4.28 8.73
CA ARG A 338 20.61 5.17 9.77
C ARG A 338 19.76 5.18 11.05
N SER A 339 19.47 3.99 11.57
CA SER A 339 18.50 3.76 12.65
C SER A 339 19.13 3.28 13.96
N ALA A 340 20.45 3.39 14.13
CA ALA A 340 21.15 2.87 15.31
C ALA A 340 20.62 3.48 16.63
N ALA A 341 20.19 4.75 16.59
CA ALA A 341 19.68 5.46 17.77
C ALA A 341 18.27 5.03 18.23
N THR A 342 17.50 4.33 17.39
CA THR A 342 16.11 3.97 17.67
C THR A 342 15.86 2.46 17.73
N MET A 343 16.68 1.66 17.04
CA MET A 343 16.51 0.21 16.88
C MET A 343 16.34 -0.53 18.23
N GLU A 344 17.17 -0.22 19.23
CA GLU A 344 17.11 -0.90 20.54
C GLU A 344 15.76 -0.71 21.23
N ARG A 345 15.15 0.48 21.10
CA ARG A 345 13.82 0.76 21.69
C ARG A 345 12.75 -0.09 21.03
N LEU A 346 12.80 -0.22 19.70
CA LEU A 346 11.89 -1.09 18.96
C LEU A 346 12.06 -2.56 19.40
N LEU A 347 13.28 -3.08 19.38
CA LEU A 347 13.56 -4.47 19.75
C LEU A 347 13.14 -4.78 21.19
N THR A 348 13.40 -3.86 22.13
CA THR A 348 12.94 -3.99 23.52
C THR A 348 11.42 -4.06 23.61
N SER A 349 10.70 -3.20 22.87
CA SER A 349 9.24 -3.20 22.87
C SER A 349 8.64 -4.48 22.23
N LEU A 350 9.27 -5.02 21.19
CA LEU A 350 8.88 -6.31 20.60
C LEU A 350 9.16 -7.49 21.53
N ARG A 351 10.23 -7.46 22.33
CA ARG A 351 10.47 -8.49 23.36
C ARG A 351 9.41 -8.47 24.46
N ALA A 352 8.93 -7.30 24.83
CA ALA A 352 7.81 -7.18 25.77
C ALA A 352 6.54 -7.84 25.21
N GLU A 353 6.26 -7.67 23.91
CA GLU A 353 5.17 -8.39 23.24
C GLU A 353 5.40 -9.91 23.22
N ALA A 354 6.62 -10.36 22.90
CA ALA A 354 6.95 -11.79 22.90
C ALA A 354 6.77 -12.44 24.30
N ALA A 355 7.08 -11.69 25.37
CA ALA A 355 6.90 -12.14 26.75
C ALA A 355 5.42 -12.36 27.12
N THR A 356 4.46 -11.83 26.36
CA THR A 356 3.02 -12.10 26.52
C THR A 356 2.57 -13.44 25.93
N GLY A 357 3.48 -14.18 25.27
CA GLY A 357 3.22 -15.48 24.65
C GLY A 357 3.06 -15.46 23.13
N VAL A 358 3.10 -14.28 22.50
CA VAL A 358 3.09 -14.16 21.02
C VAL A 358 4.44 -14.61 20.46
N ARG A 359 4.44 -15.54 19.51
CA ARG A 359 5.69 -16.03 18.90
C ARG A 359 6.12 -15.10 17.76
N ILE A 360 7.05 -14.20 18.07
CA ILE A 360 7.53 -13.17 17.15
C ILE A 360 8.89 -13.57 16.57
N ARG A 361 9.00 -13.60 15.24
CA ARG A 361 10.28 -13.60 14.51
C ARG A 361 10.61 -12.18 14.12
N VAL A 362 11.86 -11.74 14.29
CA VAL A 362 12.30 -10.40 13.87
C VAL A 362 13.32 -10.51 12.75
N VAL A 363 13.05 -9.82 11.64
CA VAL A 363 13.94 -9.67 10.50
C VAL A 363 14.25 -8.19 10.31
N VAL A 364 15.52 -7.82 10.41
CA VAL A 364 16.00 -6.45 10.20
C VAL A 364 16.81 -6.41 8.91
N VAL A 365 16.35 -5.63 7.93
CA VAL A 365 17.08 -5.38 6.67
C VAL A 365 17.74 -4.02 6.75
N ASP A 366 19.07 -3.99 6.73
CA ASP A 366 19.84 -2.75 6.67
C ASP A 366 20.00 -2.28 5.22
N ASN A 367 19.51 -1.07 4.97
CA ASN A 367 19.39 -0.48 3.63
C ASN A 367 20.58 0.44 3.32
N ALA A 368 21.80 -0.07 3.59
CA ALA A 368 23.09 0.62 3.51
C ALA A 368 23.24 1.80 4.49
N SER A 369 23.12 1.51 5.79
CA SER A 369 23.38 2.47 6.86
C SER A 369 24.89 2.65 7.08
N ASP A 370 25.29 3.87 7.44
CA ASP A 370 26.67 4.26 7.78
C ASP A 370 26.87 4.58 9.28
N ASP A 371 25.87 4.29 10.12
CA ASP A 371 25.84 4.65 11.54
C ASP A 371 25.96 3.45 12.50
N GLY A 372 26.29 2.27 11.97
CA GLY A 372 26.40 1.03 12.76
C GLY A 372 25.09 0.26 12.97
N SER A 373 23.99 0.65 12.31
CA SER A 373 22.69 -0.04 12.42
C SER A 373 22.76 -1.56 12.19
N LEU A 374 23.47 -2.00 11.13
CA LEU A 374 23.64 -3.43 10.81
C LEU A 374 24.36 -4.19 11.94
N ALA A 375 25.43 -3.59 12.49
CA ALA A 375 26.21 -4.20 13.56
C ALA A 375 25.38 -4.33 14.85
N LEU A 376 24.54 -3.34 15.16
CA LEU A 376 23.61 -3.38 16.29
C LEU A 376 22.59 -4.51 16.10
N ALA A 377 21.95 -4.60 14.94
CA ALA A 377 21.00 -5.68 14.66
C ALA A 377 21.65 -7.08 14.76
N ALA A 378 22.86 -7.23 14.21
CA ALA A 378 23.62 -8.48 14.24
C ALA A 378 24.11 -8.88 15.64
N ALA A 379 24.18 -7.95 16.59
CA ALA A 379 24.56 -8.24 17.98
C ALA A 379 23.48 -9.04 18.74
N HIS A 380 22.23 -9.02 18.27
CA HIS A 380 21.15 -9.82 18.84
C HIS A 380 21.06 -11.19 18.16
N SER A 381 21.49 -12.24 18.87
CA SER A 381 21.49 -13.62 18.36
C SER A 381 20.11 -14.20 17.99
N ASP A 382 19.03 -13.56 18.43
CA ASP A 382 17.65 -13.93 18.15
C ASP A 382 16.99 -13.05 17.06
N VAL A 383 17.75 -12.16 16.42
CA VAL A 383 17.31 -11.32 15.30
C VAL A 383 17.96 -11.77 14.00
N VAL A 384 17.20 -11.82 12.91
CA VAL A 384 17.74 -12.07 11.57
C VAL A 384 18.15 -10.75 10.95
N ALA A 385 19.43 -10.39 11.08
CA ALA A 385 20.01 -9.21 10.45
C ALA A 385 20.43 -9.51 9.01
N VAL A 386 20.02 -8.66 8.06
CA VAL A 386 20.25 -8.83 6.62
C VAL A 386 20.82 -7.54 6.06
N ASP A 387 21.96 -7.63 5.38
CA ASP A 387 22.53 -6.51 4.61
C ASP A 387 21.92 -6.48 3.21
N ALA A 388 21.26 -5.38 2.83
CA ALA A 388 20.75 -5.17 1.47
C ALA A 388 21.86 -4.86 0.45
N GLY A 389 23.06 -4.53 0.93
CA GLY A 389 24.27 -4.22 0.17
C GLY A 389 24.27 -2.83 -0.50
N ALA A 390 23.10 -2.22 -0.66
CA ALA A 390 22.94 -0.85 -1.14
C ALA A 390 21.61 -0.28 -0.61
N ASN A 391 21.38 1.03 -0.82
CA ASN A 391 20.07 1.62 -0.55
C ASN A 391 19.10 1.27 -1.71
N VAL A 392 18.35 0.20 -1.54
CA VAL A 392 17.41 -0.39 -2.52
C VAL A 392 16.03 0.28 -2.50
N GLY A 393 15.75 1.06 -1.45
CA GLY A 393 14.43 1.65 -1.19
C GLY A 393 13.56 0.78 -0.30
N TYR A 394 12.49 1.38 0.24
CA TYR A 394 11.64 0.76 1.26
C TYR A 394 10.90 -0.48 0.74
N ALA A 395 10.27 -0.40 -0.44
CA ALA A 395 9.55 -1.53 -1.04
C ALA A 395 10.47 -2.75 -1.29
N ALA A 396 11.65 -2.52 -1.87
CA ALA A 396 12.61 -3.58 -2.14
C ALA A 396 13.19 -4.16 -0.85
N ALA A 397 13.45 -3.34 0.17
CA ALA A 397 13.90 -3.81 1.48
C ALA A 397 12.84 -4.65 2.20
N ILE A 398 11.54 -4.30 2.10
CA ILE A 398 10.44 -5.15 2.59
C ILE A 398 10.44 -6.50 1.85
N ASN A 399 10.64 -6.50 0.52
CA ASN A 399 10.72 -7.74 -0.25
C ASN A 399 11.90 -8.62 0.18
N ILE A 400 13.07 -8.02 0.48
CA ILE A 400 14.21 -8.73 1.07
C ILE A 400 13.78 -9.35 2.42
N ALA A 401 13.22 -8.55 3.32
CA ALA A 401 12.81 -9.00 4.66
C ALA A 401 11.81 -10.17 4.57
N ARG A 402 10.84 -10.07 3.67
CA ARG A 402 9.80 -11.08 3.42
C ARG A 402 10.40 -12.44 3.05
N ARG A 403 11.50 -12.49 2.29
CA ARG A 403 12.17 -13.75 1.94
C ARG A 403 12.78 -14.46 3.14
N HIS A 404 13.06 -13.72 4.22
CA HIS A 404 13.57 -14.25 5.48
C HIS A 404 12.47 -14.43 6.55
N ALA A 405 11.19 -14.18 6.20
CA ALA A 405 10.07 -14.28 7.14
C ALA A 405 9.80 -15.72 7.61
N GLY A 406 10.20 -16.74 6.82
CA GLY A 406 9.99 -18.16 7.14
C GLY A 406 8.51 -18.55 7.22
N ASP A 407 8.21 -19.61 7.98
CA ASP A 407 6.82 -19.99 8.31
C ASP A 407 6.28 -19.03 9.40
N ALA A 408 5.39 -18.14 8.99
CA ALA A 408 4.74 -17.14 9.85
C ALA A 408 3.26 -17.00 9.47
N GLY A 409 2.39 -16.85 10.48
CA GLY A 409 0.94 -16.64 10.27
C GLY A 409 0.60 -15.26 9.67
N ALA A 410 1.39 -14.24 10.01
CA ALA A 410 1.25 -12.88 9.50
C ALA A 410 2.62 -12.18 9.37
N LEU A 411 2.67 -11.12 8.58
CA LEU A 411 3.83 -10.24 8.40
C LEU A 411 3.54 -8.88 9.04
N LEU A 412 4.38 -8.43 9.98
CA LEU A 412 4.25 -7.14 10.64
C LEU A 412 5.35 -6.20 10.12
N VAL A 413 5.00 -5.31 9.21
CA VAL A 413 5.93 -4.31 8.67
C VAL A 413 6.05 -3.16 9.67
N LEU A 414 7.26 -2.81 10.08
CA LEU A 414 7.55 -1.78 11.07
C LEU A 414 8.70 -0.87 10.64
N ASN A 415 8.51 0.43 10.85
CA ASN A 415 9.62 1.38 10.87
C ASN A 415 10.49 1.17 12.13
N PRO A 416 11.80 1.49 12.06
CA PRO A 416 12.75 1.27 13.14
C PRO A 416 12.69 2.34 14.26
N ASP A 417 11.89 3.40 14.10
CA ASP A 417 11.69 4.50 15.05
C ASP A 417 10.38 4.38 15.85
N LEU A 418 9.84 3.16 15.92
CA LEU A 418 8.61 2.85 16.63
C LEU A 418 8.86 2.25 18.03
N VAL A 419 7.91 2.48 18.93
CA VAL A 419 7.77 1.75 20.18
C VAL A 419 6.39 1.09 20.20
N VAL A 420 6.37 -0.25 20.18
CA VAL A 420 5.14 -1.03 20.23
C VAL A 420 4.66 -1.08 21.68
N LEU A 421 3.45 -0.58 21.97
CA LEU A 421 2.95 -0.59 23.35
C LEU A 421 2.41 -1.99 23.73
N PRO A 422 2.42 -2.33 25.03
CA PRO A 422 1.99 -3.64 25.50
C PRO A 422 0.60 -4.06 24.98
N GLY A 423 0.50 -5.28 24.49
CA GLY A 423 -0.70 -5.89 23.93
C GLY A 423 -1.02 -5.50 22.48
N ALA A 424 -0.21 -4.65 21.83
CA ALA A 424 -0.55 -4.15 20.49
C ALA A 424 -0.54 -5.25 19.42
N VAL A 425 0.45 -6.15 19.41
CA VAL A 425 0.58 -7.20 18.40
C VAL A 425 -0.53 -8.24 18.55
N SER A 426 -0.81 -8.68 19.77
CA SER A 426 -1.92 -9.61 20.06
C SER A 426 -3.27 -9.01 19.69
N THR A 427 -3.46 -7.72 19.92
CA THR A 427 -4.67 -7.00 19.52
C THR A 427 -4.82 -6.91 17.99
N LEU A 428 -3.74 -6.66 17.25
CA LEU A 428 -3.77 -6.67 15.78
C LEU A 428 -4.13 -8.07 15.23
N LEU A 429 -3.55 -9.13 15.80
CA LEU A 429 -3.87 -10.52 15.45
C LEU A 429 -5.33 -10.85 15.76
N ALA A 430 -5.83 -10.48 16.94
CA ALA A 430 -7.23 -10.70 17.31
C ALA A 430 -8.20 -9.97 16.39
N ARG A 431 -7.87 -8.75 15.93
CA ARG A 431 -8.65 -8.03 14.91
C ARG A 431 -8.63 -8.77 13.58
N MET A 432 -7.48 -9.28 13.15
CA MET A 432 -7.35 -10.05 11.92
C MET A 432 -8.21 -11.31 11.95
N ASP A 433 -8.21 -12.06 13.05
CA ASP A 433 -8.97 -13.30 13.20
C ASP A 433 -10.49 -13.09 13.35
N SER A 434 -10.90 -11.99 14.00
CA SER A 434 -12.32 -11.67 14.24
C SER A 434 -13.00 -10.94 13.07
N SER A 435 -12.27 -10.64 11.99
CA SER A 435 -12.80 -9.89 10.84
C SER A 435 -12.37 -10.49 9.51
N SER A 436 -12.84 -9.91 8.41
CA SER A 436 -12.35 -10.21 7.04
C SER A 436 -11.07 -9.44 6.67
N ALA A 437 -10.33 -8.93 7.66
CA ALA A 437 -9.14 -8.13 7.41
C ALA A 437 -7.99 -8.96 6.85
N GLY A 438 -7.51 -8.57 5.66
CA GLY A 438 -6.21 -9.03 5.16
C GLY A 438 -5.05 -8.14 5.63
N ILE A 439 -5.36 -6.90 6.05
CA ILE A 439 -4.41 -5.94 6.60
C ILE A 439 -5.03 -5.27 7.83
N VAL A 440 -4.29 -5.16 8.93
CA VAL A 440 -4.68 -4.44 10.14
C VAL A 440 -3.62 -3.42 10.52
N VAL A 441 -4.01 -2.18 10.85
CA VAL A 441 -3.09 -1.11 11.25
C VAL A 441 -3.43 -0.55 12.63
N PRO A 442 -2.42 -0.19 13.45
CA PRO A 442 -2.63 0.32 14.81
C PRO A 442 -2.91 1.82 14.85
N LEU A 443 -3.32 2.31 16.03
CA LEU A 443 -3.25 3.73 16.39
C LEU A 443 -1.79 4.15 16.58
N LEU A 444 -1.34 5.06 15.72
CA LEU A 444 -0.06 5.73 15.88
C LEU A 444 -0.21 6.93 16.82
N LEU A 445 0.69 7.02 17.80
CA LEU A 445 0.81 8.14 18.73
C LEU A 445 2.11 8.89 18.45
N ASP A 446 2.11 10.20 18.61
CA ASP A 446 3.35 10.97 18.67
C ASP A 446 4.04 10.83 20.03
N ALA A 447 5.22 11.44 20.18
CA ALA A 447 5.99 11.43 21.42
C ALA A 447 5.26 12.07 22.62
N ALA A 448 4.23 12.90 22.37
CA ALA A 448 3.39 13.48 23.42
C ALA A 448 2.18 12.59 23.76
N GLY A 449 2.04 11.43 23.12
CA GLY A 449 0.94 10.49 23.31
C GLY A 449 -0.34 10.88 22.57
N ALA A 450 -0.29 11.86 21.66
CA ALA A 450 -1.45 12.29 20.89
C ALA A 450 -1.59 11.47 19.59
N PRO A 451 -2.83 11.19 19.12
CA PRO A 451 -3.06 10.50 17.85
C PRO A 451 -2.40 11.19 16.64
N SER A 452 -1.52 10.46 15.96
CA SER A 452 -0.96 10.84 14.67
C SER A 452 -1.98 10.58 13.57
N ARG A 453 -2.09 11.50 12.60
CA ARG A 453 -2.98 11.34 11.45
C ARG A 453 -2.40 10.35 10.44
N SER A 454 -2.54 9.05 10.71
CA SER A 454 -2.03 7.96 9.87
C SER A 454 -3.04 7.47 8.82
N LEU A 455 -4.34 7.68 9.03
CA LEU A 455 -5.40 7.17 8.16
C LEU A 455 -5.58 8.02 6.91
N ARG A 456 -5.82 7.35 5.78
CA ARG A 456 -5.89 7.98 4.47
C ARG A 456 -7.02 7.40 3.63
N ARG A 457 -7.49 8.20 2.68
CA ARG A 457 -8.50 7.86 1.69
C ARG A 457 -7.83 7.68 0.33
N GLU A 458 -8.49 6.92 -0.54
CA GLU A 458 -8.01 6.69 -1.89
C GLU A 458 -7.72 8.01 -2.63
N PRO A 459 -6.56 8.17 -3.28
CA PRO A 459 -6.27 9.37 -4.06
C PRO A 459 -7.32 9.60 -5.16
N THR A 460 -7.86 10.83 -5.24
CA THR A 460 -8.74 11.23 -6.35
C THR A 460 -8.45 12.66 -6.78
N ARG A 461 -8.87 13.05 -7.99
CA ARG A 461 -8.72 14.43 -8.48
C ARG A 461 -9.36 15.47 -7.55
N LEU A 462 -10.52 15.16 -6.97
CA LEU A 462 -11.23 16.07 -6.07
C LEU A 462 -10.54 16.19 -4.71
N ARG A 463 -10.02 15.07 -4.17
CA ARG A 463 -9.25 15.07 -2.93
C ARG A 463 -7.91 15.79 -3.10
N ALA A 464 -7.18 15.48 -4.17
CA ALA A 464 -5.94 16.17 -4.51
C ALA A 464 -6.14 17.68 -4.69
N LEU A 465 -7.24 18.10 -5.34
CA LEU A 465 -7.59 19.51 -5.50
C LEU A 465 -7.98 20.16 -4.16
N GLY A 466 -8.79 19.48 -3.33
CA GLY A 466 -9.17 20.00 -2.03
C GLY A 466 -7.99 20.14 -1.07
N ASP A 467 -7.06 19.18 -1.08
CA ASP A 467 -5.80 19.26 -0.34
C ASP A 467 -4.91 20.37 -0.89
N ALA A 468 -4.85 20.55 -2.22
CA ALA A 468 -4.11 21.65 -2.85
C ALA A 468 -4.58 23.03 -2.37
N LEU A 469 -5.90 23.26 -2.41
CA LEU A 469 -6.52 24.56 -2.15
C LEU A 469 -6.57 24.92 -0.67
N LEU A 470 -6.85 23.94 0.20
CA LEU A 470 -7.16 24.19 1.61
C LEU A 470 -6.04 23.76 2.55
N GLY A 471 -5.18 22.83 2.12
CA GLY A 471 -4.11 22.26 2.93
C GLY A 471 -4.59 21.70 4.27
N ASP A 472 -3.67 21.39 5.18
CA ASP A 472 -4.02 20.82 6.50
C ASP A 472 -4.66 21.84 7.48
N LYS A 473 -4.91 23.08 7.04
CA LYS A 473 -5.44 24.16 7.88
C LYS A 473 -6.94 24.00 8.17
N VAL A 474 -7.69 23.39 7.26
CA VAL A 474 -9.13 23.13 7.44
C VAL A 474 -9.31 21.67 7.80
N LEU A 475 -9.59 21.38 9.07
CA LEU A 475 -9.65 20.01 9.58
C LEU A 475 -10.97 19.31 9.29
N ASP A 476 -12.08 20.04 9.30
CA ASP A 476 -13.41 19.47 9.09
C ASP A 476 -13.86 19.59 7.63
N ARG A 477 -13.14 18.89 6.73
CA ARG A 477 -13.45 18.85 5.30
C ARG A 477 -14.30 17.63 4.95
N PRO A 478 -15.24 17.74 3.98
CA PRO A 478 -15.94 16.57 3.46
C PRO A 478 -14.97 15.49 2.94
N ALA A 479 -15.31 14.22 3.14
CA ALA A 479 -14.43 13.08 2.78
C ALA A 479 -14.07 13.01 1.28
N PHE A 480 -14.83 13.64 0.40
CA PHE A 480 -14.54 13.71 -1.04
C PHE A 480 -13.47 14.76 -1.40
N SER A 481 -13.08 15.64 -0.47
CA SER A 481 -12.14 16.75 -0.72
C SER A 481 -10.82 16.68 0.08
N SER A 482 -10.57 15.59 0.79
CA SER A 482 -9.32 15.37 1.54
C SER A 482 -8.88 13.91 1.46
N GLU A 483 -7.60 13.67 1.13
CA GLU A 483 -6.97 12.34 1.23
C GLU A 483 -6.70 11.97 2.69
N THR A 484 -6.46 12.95 3.57
CA THR A 484 -6.23 12.69 5.00
C THR A 484 -7.55 12.51 5.73
N ASP A 485 -7.66 11.45 6.55
CA ASP A 485 -8.73 11.37 7.54
C ASP A 485 -8.34 12.15 8.80
N SER A 486 -9.09 13.22 9.05
CA SER A 486 -8.96 14.15 10.17
C SER A 486 -10.12 14.07 11.15
N ASP A 487 -11.07 13.16 10.94
CA ASP A 487 -12.22 13.00 11.83
C ASP A 487 -11.77 12.33 13.14
N PRO A 488 -11.90 13.00 14.30
CA PRO A 488 -11.48 12.43 15.58
C PRO A 488 -12.21 11.13 15.93
N GLU A 489 -13.44 10.93 15.45
CA GLU A 489 -14.21 9.71 15.72
C GLU A 489 -13.58 8.51 15.00
N SER A 490 -12.94 8.73 13.83
CA SER A 490 -12.23 7.70 13.05
C SER A 490 -11.11 7.03 13.86
N TYR A 491 -10.41 7.79 14.71
CA TYR A 491 -9.29 7.29 15.51
C TYR A 491 -9.70 6.67 16.85
N ARG A 492 -11.00 6.61 17.15
CA ARG A 492 -11.54 6.04 18.40
C ARG A 492 -12.07 4.63 18.23
N HIS A 493 -12.52 4.30 17.03
CA HIS A 493 -13.28 3.07 16.77
C HIS A 493 -12.60 2.23 15.70
N ALA A 494 -12.57 0.92 15.92
CA ALA A 494 -12.10 -0.02 14.93
C ALA A 494 -13.03 -0.04 13.71
N HIS A 495 -12.46 0.17 12.51
CA HIS A 495 -13.26 0.23 11.28
C HIS A 495 -12.41 -0.03 10.03
N ARG A 496 -13.10 -0.22 8.90
CA ARG A 496 -12.46 -0.39 7.60
C ARG A 496 -11.86 0.92 7.11
N ILE A 497 -10.68 0.84 6.51
CA ILE A 497 -9.97 1.98 5.94
C ILE A 497 -9.64 1.72 4.47
N ASP A 498 -9.42 2.80 3.71
CA ASP A 498 -8.83 2.65 2.38
C ASP A 498 -7.37 2.23 2.56
N TRP A 499 -6.56 3.06 3.22
CA TRP A 499 -5.17 2.77 3.53
C TRP A 499 -4.65 3.62 4.70
N ALA A 500 -3.48 3.29 5.23
CA ALA A 500 -2.79 4.08 6.26
C ALA A 500 -1.30 4.22 5.92
N THR A 501 -0.63 5.21 6.53
CA THR A 501 0.81 5.42 6.39
C THR A 501 1.60 4.16 6.74
N GLY A 502 2.65 3.87 5.95
CA GLY A 502 3.39 2.61 6.00
C GLY A 502 4.27 2.32 7.23
N ALA A 503 4.05 3.03 8.35
CA ALA A 503 4.90 2.94 9.54
C ALA A 503 4.71 1.61 10.30
N ALA A 504 3.47 1.17 10.52
CA ALA A 504 3.16 -0.10 11.17
C ALA A 504 1.93 -0.74 10.53
N MET A 505 2.05 -1.98 10.05
CA MET A 505 0.91 -2.75 9.53
C MET A 505 1.12 -4.25 9.66
N LEU A 506 0.06 -4.96 10.08
CA LEU A 506 0.00 -6.41 10.10
C LEU A 506 -0.71 -6.91 8.83
N ILE A 507 -0.11 -7.85 8.11
CA ILE A 507 -0.60 -8.38 6.84
C ILE A 507 -0.75 -9.90 6.98
N ASP A 508 -1.92 -10.43 6.67
CA ASP A 508 -2.16 -11.87 6.67
C ASP A 508 -1.21 -12.57 5.67
N ALA A 509 -0.59 -13.68 6.09
CA ALA A 509 0.41 -14.35 5.26
C ALA A 509 -0.17 -14.92 3.95
N LEU A 510 -1.44 -15.35 3.92
CA LEU A 510 -2.11 -15.83 2.71
C LEU A 510 -2.42 -14.67 1.76
N VAL A 511 -2.84 -13.52 2.29
CA VAL A 511 -3.04 -12.29 1.52
C VAL A 511 -1.70 -11.81 0.95
N ALA A 512 -0.64 -11.79 1.75
CA ALA A 512 0.71 -11.44 1.29
C ALA A 512 1.21 -12.39 0.18
N ALA A 513 0.98 -13.70 0.33
CA ALA A 513 1.34 -14.69 -0.68
C ALA A 513 0.60 -14.47 -2.01
N ARG A 514 -0.68 -14.11 -1.96
CA ARG A 514 -1.51 -13.85 -3.16
C ARG A 514 -1.22 -12.51 -3.83
N LEU A 515 -0.88 -11.49 -3.04
CA LEU A 515 -0.48 -10.18 -3.58
C LEU A 515 0.90 -10.22 -4.22
N GLY A 516 1.79 -11.07 -3.72
CA GLY A 516 3.19 -11.09 -4.11
C GLY A 516 3.95 -9.89 -3.56
N ASP A 517 5.02 -9.53 -4.26
CA ASP A 517 5.97 -8.53 -3.81
C ASP A 517 5.41 -7.10 -3.83
N TRP A 518 6.02 -6.23 -3.04
CA TRP A 518 5.83 -4.80 -3.09
C TRP A 518 6.43 -4.25 -4.39
N ASP A 519 5.78 -3.24 -4.96
CA ASP A 519 6.18 -2.70 -6.27
C ASP A 519 7.41 -1.81 -6.12
N GLU A 520 8.58 -2.37 -6.43
CA GLU A 520 9.89 -1.74 -6.26
C GLU A 520 10.11 -0.48 -7.12
N ARG A 521 9.19 -0.18 -8.05
CA ARG A 521 9.17 1.12 -8.72
C ARG A 521 8.97 2.25 -7.71
N PHE A 522 8.27 2.01 -6.60
CA PHE A 522 8.15 2.93 -5.48
C PHE A 522 9.35 2.78 -4.54
N PHE A 523 10.41 3.55 -4.78
CA PHE A 523 11.58 3.59 -3.89
C PHE A 523 11.22 3.97 -2.46
N LEU A 524 10.38 5.00 -2.30
CA LEU A 524 9.83 5.47 -1.03
C LEU A 524 8.59 6.34 -1.32
N TYR A 525 7.57 6.26 -0.48
CA TYR A 525 6.23 6.83 -0.63
C TYR A 525 5.37 6.23 -1.76
N SER A 526 4.10 5.99 -1.44
CA SER A 526 3.05 5.41 -2.29
C SER A 526 3.16 3.90 -2.54
N GLU A 527 4.19 3.24 -2.02
CA GLU A 527 4.28 1.78 -1.96
C GLU A 527 3.15 1.18 -1.12
N GLU A 528 2.79 1.83 0.00
CA GLU A 528 1.69 1.41 0.85
C GLU A 528 0.35 1.72 0.18
N THR A 529 0.23 2.88 -0.48
CA THR A 529 -0.98 3.22 -1.24
C THR A 529 -1.24 2.17 -2.32
N ASP A 530 -0.19 1.76 -3.05
CA ASP A 530 -0.24 0.67 -4.03
C ASP A 530 -0.63 -0.68 -3.41
N TYR A 531 0.03 -1.06 -2.31
CA TYR A 531 -0.16 -2.36 -1.69
C TYR A 531 -1.60 -2.53 -1.18
N PHE A 532 -2.13 -1.52 -0.47
CA PHE A 532 -3.52 -1.52 0.00
C PHE A 532 -4.50 -1.49 -1.18
N ARG A 533 -4.19 -0.79 -2.27
CA ARG A 533 -5.03 -0.81 -3.48
C ARG A 533 -5.13 -2.21 -4.08
N ARG A 534 -3.99 -2.89 -4.24
CA ARG A 534 -3.96 -4.27 -4.74
C ARG A 534 -4.66 -5.24 -3.79
N ALA A 535 -4.53 -5.06 -2.48
CA ALA A 535 -5.27 -5.83 -1.47
C ALA A 535 -6.78 -5.69 -1.67
N ARG A 536 -7.29 -4.46 -1.84
CA ARG A 536 -8.71 -4.22 -2.11
C ARG A 536 -9.16 -4.77 -3.47
N ASP A 537 -8.35 -4.65 -4.51
CA ASP A 537 -8.65 -5.23 -5.84
C ASP A 537 -8.68 -6.77 -5.79
N LEU A 538 -7.93 -7.38 -4.86
CA LEU A 538 -8.00 -8.82 -4.55
C LEU A 538 -9.24 -9.20 -3.73
N GLY A 539 -9.96 -8.22 -3.15
CA GLY A 539 -11.10 -8.43 -2.26
C GLY A 539 -10.75 -8.54 -0.77
N ALA A 540 -9.48 -8.31 -0.40
CA ALA A 540 -9.07 -8.25 1.01
C ALA A 540 -9.41 -6.89 1.62
N GLU A 541 -9.84 -6.89 2.89
CA GLU A 541 -10.16 -5.66 3.60
C GLU A 541 -8.98 -5.16 4.43
N ALA A 542 -8.88 -3.84 4.59
CA ALA A 542 -7.96 -3.19 5.50
C ALA A 542 -8.73 -2.61 6.68
N TRP A 543 -8.24 -2.87 7.89
CA TRP A 543 -8.87 -2.43 9.14
C TRP A 543 -7.92 -1.60 10.00
N PHE A 544 -8.47 -0.59 10.66
CA PHE A 544 -7.82 0.15 11.73
C PHE A 544 -8.25 -0.42 13.09
N GLU A 545 -7.30 -0.60 14.01
CA GLU A 545 -7.53 -1.10 15.36
C GLU A 545 -6.93 -0.13 16.41
N PRO A 546 -7.76 0.74 17.02
CA PRO A 546 -7.28 1.77 17.94
C PRO A 546 -6.77 1.23 19.29
N ALA A 547 -7.17 0.02 19.70
CA ALA A 547 -6.67 -0.59 20.93
C ALA A 547 -5.21 -1.06 20.78
N ALA A 548 -4.76 -1.36 19.55
CA ALA A 548 -3.36 -1.57 19.25
C ALA A 548 -2.65 -0.22 19.11
N ARG A 549 -1.77 0.10 20.06
CA ARG A 549 -1.13 1.42 20.13
C ARG A 549 0.37 1.32 19.86
N VAL A 550 0.88 2.23 19.04
CA VAL A 550 2.31 2.30 18.69
C VAL A 550 2.75 3.76 18.74
N VAL A 551 3.84 4.05 19.44
CA VAL A 551 4.43 5.40 19.47
C VAL A 551 5.41 5.52 18.31
N HIS A 552 5.36 6.64 17.61
CA HIS A 552 6.22 6.97 16.48
C HIS A 552 6.91 8.30 16.78
N ASP A 553 8.22 8.24 17.09
CA ASP A 553 9.08 9.42 17.24
C ASP A 553 9.36 9.98 15.83
N GLY A 554 8.35 10.58 15.20
CA GLY A 554 8.40 10.92 13.77
C GLY A 554 9.68 11.66 13.36
N GLY A 555 10.35 11.19 12.31
CA GLY A 555 11.54 11.87 11.77
C GLY A 555 12.54 11.01 10.98
N GLY A 556 12.40 9.68 10.95
CA GLY A 556 13.46 8.78 10.44
C GLY A 556 13.86 8.96 8.97
N SER A 557 12.93 9.29 8.06
CA SER A 557 13.25 9.38 6.62
C SER A 557 13.96 10.68 6.20
N GLY A 558 14.08 11.67 7.10
CA GLY A 558 14.59 13.01 6.79
C GLY A 558 13.65 13.83 5.90
N SER A 559 13.88 15.14 5.82
CA SER A 559 13.18 16.05 4.89
C SER A 559 14.18 16.60 3.87
N SER A 560 13.98 16.32 2.58
CA SER A 560 14.77 16.90 1.50
C SER A 560 13.89 17.33 0.34
N THR A 561 14.39 18.28 -0.46
CA THR A 561 13.72 18.71 -1.70
C THR A 561 13.51 17.55 -2.68
N ALA A 562 14.42 16.57 -2.69
CA ALA A 562 14.33 15.37 -3.51
C ALA A 562 13.23 14.42 -3.03
N LEU A 563 13.09 14.23 -1.71
CA LEU A 563 12.02 13.40 -1.12
C LEU A 563 10.63 14.02 -1.32
N ALA A 564 10.51 15.34 -1.18
CA ALA A 564 9.26 16.05 -1.47
C ALA A 564 8.84 15.89 -2.95
N ALA A 565 9.79 15.97 -3.87
CA ALA A 565 9.52 15.72 -5.29
C ALA A 565 9.20 14.25 -5.58
N LEU A 566 9.88 13.30 -4.92
CA LEU A 566 9.59 11.88 -5.04
C LEU A 566 8.15 11.56 -4.60
N LEU A 567 7.70 12.10 -3.48
CA LEU A 567 6.31 11.96 -3.01
C LEU A 567 5.30 12.44 -4.07
N ALA A 568 5.51 13.63 -4.65
CA ALA A 568 4.62 14.18 -5.65
C ALA A 568 4.61 13.35 -6.95
N VAL A 569 5.79 12.89 -7.40
CA VAL A 569 5.93 12.03 -8.59
C VAL A 569 5.29 10.65 -8.36
N ASN A 570 5.49 10.05 -7.19
CA ASN A 570 4.94 8.74 -6.87
C ASN A 570 3.41 8.76 -6.75
N ARG A 571 2.81 9.86 -6.26
CA ARG A 571 1.34 10.03 -6.33
C ARG A 571 0.82 9.98 -7.76
N VAL A 572 1.51 10.63 -8.71
CA VAL A 572 1.14 10.57 -10.14
C VAL A 572 1.39 9.17 -10.72
N ARG A 573 2.51 8.52 -10.36
CA ARG A 573 2.83 7.15 -10.78
C ARG A 573 1.78 6.14 -10.30
N TYR A 574 1.34 6.25 -9.05
CA TYR A 574 0.22 5.47 -8.51
C TYR A 574 -1.03 5.63 -9.37
N VAL A 575 -1.44 6.87 -9.66
CA VAL A 575 -2.62 7.14 -10.50
C VAL A 575 -2.44 6.64 -11.93
N GLN A 576 -1.23 6.66 -12.49
CA GLN A 576 -0.93 6.07 -13.81
C GLN A 576 -1.05 4.55 -13.83
N LYS A 577 -0.78 3.87 -12.70
CA LYS A 577 -0.90 2.41 -12.59
C LYS A 577 -2.35 1.94 -12.62
N PHE A 578 -3.27 2.69 -11.99
CA PHE A 578 -4.66 2.25 -11.78
C PHE A 578 -5.73 2.98 -12.62
N HIS A 579 -5.36 4.06 -13.33
CA HIS A 579 -6.32 4.85 -14.12
C HIS A 579 -5.86 5.09 -15.56
N GLY A 580 -6.82 5.40 -16.45
CA GLY A 580 -6.54 5.72 -17.85
C GLY A 580 -5.84 7.06 -18.05
N ALA A 581 -5.16 7.21 -19.19
CA ALA A 581 -4.29 8.35 -19.51
C ALA A 581 -4.93 9.73 -19.29
N LEU A 582 -6.21 9.90 -19.66
CA LEU A 582 -6.91 11.18 -19.45
C LEU A 582 -7.06 11.51 -17.96
N TYR A 583 -7.43 10.53 -17.14
CA TYR A 583 -7.55 10.71 -15.70
C TYR A 583 -6.18 11.07 -15.11
N SER A 584 -5.14 10.32 -15.44
CA SER A 584 -3.79 10.52 -14.91
C SER A 584 -3.19 11.87 -15.33
N SER A 585 -3.44 12.33 -16.56
CA SER A 585 -3.05 13.67 -17.01
C SER A 585 -3.76 14.76 -16.22
N THR A 586 -5.08 14.66 -16.01
CA THR A 586 -5.80 15.65 -15.20
C THR A 586 -5.36 15.65 -13.74
N PHE A 587 -5.05 14.48 -13.17
CA PHE A 587 -4.49 14.38 -11.82
C PHE A 587 -3.10 15.03 -11.72
N ARG A 588 -2.21 14.75 -12.67
CA ARG A 588 -0.88 15.39 -12.77
C ARG A 588 -0.99 16.91 -12.83
N LEU A 589 -1.93 17.45 -13.61
CA LEU A 589 -2.17 18.90 -13.69
C LEU A 589 -2.63 19.48 -12.35
N VAL A 590 -3.52 18.79 -11.63
CA VAL A 590 -3.96 19.22 -10.29
C VAL A 590 -2.79 19.25 -9.31
N VAL A 591 -1.99 18.19 -9.25
CA VAL A 591 -0.81 18.14 -8.36
C VAL A 591 0.22 19.19 -8.78
N LEU A 592 0.51 19.34 -10.07
CA LEU A 592 1.43 20.37 -10.58
C LEU A 592 0.96 21.78 -10.20
N ALA A 593 -0.32 22.09 -10.37
CA ALA A 593 -0.88 23.39 -10.00
C ALA A 593 -0.75 23.64 -8.49
N ALA A 594 -1.01 22.60 -7.68
CA ALA A 594 -0.87 22.65 -6.23
C ALA A 594 0.57 22.97 -5.79
N GLU A 595 1.54 22.20 -6.29
CA GLU A 595 2.96 22.38 -5.99
C GLU A 595 3.46 23.75 -6.51
N SER A 596 2.99 24.18 -7.69
CA SER A 596 3.32 25.52 -8.22
C SER A 596 2.79 26.64 -7.34
N ALA A 597 1.54 26.55 -6.87
CA ALA A 597 0.97 27.55 -5.98
C ALA A 597 1.71 27.64 -4.65
N ARG A 598 2.10 26.48 -4.08
CA ARG A 598 2.85 26.41 -2.81
C ARG A 598 4.33 26.78 -2.96
N SER A 599 4.85 26.86 -4.19
CA SER A 599 6.24 27.29 -4.45
C SER A 599 6.51 28.75 -4.06
N ALA A 600 5.45 29.55 -3.83
CA ALA A 600 5.53 30.91 -3.33
C ALA A 600 5.74 30.99 -1.79
N LEU A 601 5.62 29.87 -1.07
CA LEU A 601 5.90 29.84 0.37
C LEU A 601 7.37 30.20 0.65
N PRO A 602 7.68 30.93 1.74
CA PRO A 602 9.05 31.30 2.05
C PRO A 602 9.89 30.10 2.52
N GLY A 603 11.22 30.21 2.36
CA GLY A 603 12.18 29.28 2.95
C GLY A 603 12.27 27.90 2.27
N ALA A 604 12.57 26.87 3.07
CA ALA A 604 12.78 25.50 2.59
C ALA A 604 11.52 24.90 1.95
N ARG A 605 10.34 25.17 2.52
CA ARG A 605 9.05 24.68 2.01
C ARG A 605 8.76 25.14 0.58
N GLY A 606 9.00 26.41 0.26
CA GLY A 606 8.84 26.89 -1.12
C GLY A 606 9.79 26.21 -2.11
N ARG A 607 11.02 25.92 -1.68
CA ARG A 607 12.02 25.21 -2.51
C ARG A 607 11.62 23.75 -2.76
N GLU A 608 11.09 23.06 -1.76
CA GLU A 608 10.55 21.70 -1.88
C GLU A 608 9.42 21.65 -2.94
N HIS A 609 8.42 22.50 -2.79
CA HIS A 609 7.28 22.58 -3.72
C HIS A 609 7.71 23.00 -5.14
N ARG A 610 8.68 23.92 -5.26
CA ARG A 610 9.27 24.28 -6.56
C ARG A 610 9.97 23.10 -7.21
N HIS A 611 10.72 22.31 -6.45
CA HIS A 611 11.41 21.14 -6.96
C HIS A 611 10.41 20.05 -7.40
N ALA A 612 9.36 19.81 -6.62
CA ALA A 612 8.25 18.91 -6.97
C ALA A 612 7.52 19.35 -8.25
N ALA A 613 7.18 20.64 -8.37
CA ALA A 613 6.54 21.18 -9.58
C ALA A 613 7.44 21.01 -10.82
N LEU A 614 8.74 21.27 -10.71
CA LEU A 614 9.68 21.07 -11.82
C LEU A 614 9.82 19.60 -12.21
N ALA A 615 9.87 18.69 -11.23
CA ALA A 615 9.92 17.24 -11.48
C ALA A 615 8.66 16.76 -12.22
N LEU A 616 7.48 17.26 -11.81
CA LEU A 616 6.20 16.98 -12.46
C LEU A 616 6.06 17.61 -13.85
N ALA A 617 6.66 18.78 -14.11
CA ALA A 617 6.54 19.47 -15.40
C ALA A 617 7.50 18.91 -16.47
N VAL A 618 8.75 18.63 -16.12
CA VAL A 618 9.81 18.38 -17.10
C VAL A 618 10.00 16.88 -17.41
N GLY A 619 9.54 15.95 -16.55
CA GLY A 619 9.69 14.50 -16.72
C GLY A 619 11.14 13.97 -16.65
N ALA A 620 12.10 14.73 -17.18
CA ALA A 620 13.51 14.43 -17.33
C ALA A 620 14.36 14.63 -16.05
N ARG A 621 13.74 14.79 -14.88
CA ARG A 621 14.42 14.78 -13.57
C ARG A 621 14.05 13.59 -12.69
N LEU A 622 13.28 12.62 -13.21
CA LEU A 622 13.06 11.35 -12.51
C LEU A 622 14.38 10.60 -12.23
N ALA A 623 15.37 10.73 -13.12
CA ALA A 623 16.67 10.07 -12.98
C ALA A 623 17.54 10.65 -11.84
N SER A 624 17.22 11.86 -11.33
CA SER A 624 17.91 12.46 -10.17
C SER A 624 17.14 12.32 -8.86
N LEU A 625 15.93 11.74 -8.90
CA LEU A 625 15.20 11.40 -7.67
C LEU A 625 15.82 10.13 -7.07
N PRO A 626 15.73 9.96 -5.74
CA PRO A 626 16.15 8.72 -5.10
C PRO A 626 15.49 7.54 -5.81
N SER A 627 16.33 6.62 -6.29
CA SER A 627 15.94 5.38 -6.94
C SER A 627 16.81 4.29 -6.35
N GLY A 628 16.25 3.08 -6.24
CA GLY A 628 16.94 1.97 -5.60
C GLY A 628 18.21 1.66 -6.35
N ALA A 629 19.35 1.70 -5.67
CA ALA A 629 20.50 0.93 -6.13
C ALA A 629 20.04 -0.53 -6.08
N LEU A 630 20.20 -1.28 -7.16
CA LEU A 630 19.70 -2.65 -7.20
C LEU A 630 20.40 -3.46 -6.11
N ALA A 631 19.61 -4.24 -5.37
CA ALA A 631 20.10 -5.05 -4.25
C ALA A 631 21.37 -5.77 -4.68
N ARG A 632 22.44 -5.61 -3.91
CA ARG A 632 23.59 -6.49 -4.07
C ARG A 632 23.04 -7.88 -3.74
N PRO A 633 23.10 -8.86 -4.67
CA PRO A 633 22.59 -10.18 -4.37
C PRO A 633 23.25 -10.67 -3.08
N LEU A 634 22.46 -11.01 -2.06
CA LEU A 634 22.95 -11.76 -0.90
C LEU A 634 23.76 -12.93 -1.44
N ALA A 635 24.94 -13.14 -0.87
CA ALA A 635 25.97 -14.08 -1.33
C ALA A 635 25.47 -15.54 -1.39
N ALA A 636 24.64 -15.84 -2.38
CA ALA A 636 24.61 -17.13 -3.02
C ALA A 636 25.87 -17.24 -3.89
N PRO A 637 26.44 -18.44 -4.07
CA PRO A 637 27.50 -18.62 -5.06
C PRO A 637 26.99 -18.07 -6.39
N HIS A 638 27.73 -17.10 -6.94
CA HIS A 638 27.40 -16.52 -8.23
C HIS A 638 27.33 -17.64 -9.28
N PRO A 639 26.35 -17.62 -10.20
CA PRO A 639 26.34 -18.58 -11.29
C PRO A 639 27.64 -18.44 -12.10
N SER A 640 28.35 -19.54 -12.32
CA SER A 640 29.48 -19.58 -13.23
C SER A 640 29.00 -19.26 -14.65
N GLY A 641 29.83 -18.59 -15.44
CA GLY A 641 29.52 -18.24 -16.82
C GLY A 641 30.68 -17.52 -17.50
N SER A 642 30.54 -17.31 -18.80
CA SER A 642 31.62 -16.76 -19.64
C SER A 642 31.24 -15.42 -20.25
N VAL A 643 32.18 -14.47 -20.29
CA VAL A 643 32.08 -13.22 -21.05
C VAL A 643 32.98 -13.31 -22.27
N VAL A 644 32.39 -13.18 -23.45
CA VAL A 644 33.11 -13.20 -24.74
C VAL A 644 33.13 -11.78 -25.31
N VAL A 645 34.33 -11.24 -25.50
CA VAL A 645 34.57 -9.87 -25.98
C VAL A 645 35.27 -9.92 -27.34
N PRO A 646 34.55 -9.76 -28.48
CA PRO A 646 35.20 -9.59 -29.78
C PRO A 646 35.88 -8.21 -29.84
N ALA A 647 37.17 -8.18 -30.15
CA ALA A 647 37.98 -6.96 -30.15
C ALA A 647 38.83 -6.85 -31.42
N HIS A 648 38.77 -5.71 -32.10
CA HIS A 648 39.60 -5.41 -33.26
C HIS A 648 40.15 -3.98 -33.20
N ASP A 649 41.45 -3.85 -32.97
CA ASP A 649 42.13 -2.58 -32.77
C ASP A 649 41.42 -1.66 -31.75
N GLU A 650 41.28 -2.16 -30.51
CA GLU A 650 40.56 -1.57 -29.39
C GLU A 650 41.50 -1.09 -28.26
N GLU A 651 42.78 -0.82 -28.54
CA GLU A 651 43.77 -0.46 -27.52
C GLU A 651 43.32 0.68 -26.60
N ALA A 652 42.57 1.65 -27.15
CA ALA A 652 42.11 2.83 -26.44
C ALA A 652 40.91 2.60 -25.50
N VAL A 653 40.23 1.45 -25.60
CA VAL A 653 38.97 1.18 -24.88
C VAL A 653 38.96 -0.13 -24.12
N ILE A 654 39.71 -1.14 -24.58
CA ILE A 654 39.64 -2.50 -24.03
C ILE A 654 39.97 -2.56 -22.53
N ALA A 655 40.94 -1.77 -22.07
CA ALA A 655 41.29 -1.70 -20.64
C ALA A 655 40.11 -1.24 -19.77
N ARG A 656 39.31 -0.29 -20.27
CA ARG A 656 38.15 0.24 -19.55
C ARG A 656 37.00 -0.76 -19.50
N THR A 657 36.84 -1.57 -20.54
CA THR A 657 35.85 -2.65 -20.57
C THR A 657 36.22 -3.80 -19.63
N LEU A 658 37.51 -4.14 -19.54
CA LEU A 658 37.98 -5.25 -18.69
C LEU A 658 38.16 -4.89 -17.22
N ALA A 659 38.52 -3.64 -16.89
CA ALA A 659 38.81 -3.24 -15.51
C ALA A 659 37.69 -3.58 -14.50
N PRO A 660 36.39 -3.37 -14.78
CA PRO A 660 35.32 -3.74 -13.85
C PRO A 660 35.11 -5.25 -13.69
N LEU A 661 35.67 -6.09 -14.57
CA LEU A 661 35.58 -7.55 -14.54
C LEU A 661 36.84 -8.22 -13.96
N ALA A 662 37.93 -7.46 -13.82
CA ALA A 662 39.26 -7.97 -13.50
C ALA A 662 39.33 -8.81 -12.22
N ALA A 663 38.68 -8.38 -11.13
CA ALA A 663 38.68 -9.11 -9.87
C ALA A 663 37.93 -10.46 -9.96
N ALA A 664 36.83 -10.49 -10.72
CA ALA A 664 36.06 -11.70 -10.95
C ALA A 664 36.80 -12.68 -11.87
N ALA A 665 37.50 -12.16 -12.88
CA ALA A 665 38.37 -12.96 -13.75
C ALA A 665 39.57 -13.55 -12.99
N ALA A 666 40.29 -12.72 -12.22
CA ALA A 666 41.48 -13.15 -11.48
C ALA A 666 41.19 -14.21 -10.42
N SER A 667 39.99 -14.20 -9.83
CA SER A 667 39.56 -15.20 -8.85
C SER A 667 39.00 -16.48 -9.49
N GLY A 668 38.83 -16.53 -10.81
CA GLY A 668 38.16 -17.62 -11.52
C GLY A 668 36.65 -17.66 -11.31
N ALA A 669 36.06 -16.62 -10.70
CA ALA A 669 34.61 -16.52 -10.47
C ALA A 669 33.84 -16.17 -11.76
N LEU A 670 34.52 -15.66 -12.78
CA LEU A 670 33.97 -15.32 -14.08
C LEU A 670 35.00 -15.65 -15.17
N GLU A 671 34.62 -16.44 -16.18
CA GLU A 671 35.49 -16.70 -17.33
C GLU A 671 35.41 -15.49 -18.28
N VAL A 672 36.53 -14.83 -18.58
CA VAL A 672 36.57 -13.69 -19.51
C VAL A 672 37.49 -14.00 -20.67
N ILE A 673 36.95 -13.96 -21.88
CA ILE A 673 37.63 -14.32 -23.13
C ILE A 673 37.59 -13.11 -24.06
N VAL A 674 38.75 -12.58 -24.39
CA VAL A 674 38.92 -11.52 -25.38
C VAL A 674 39.40 -12.15 -26.68
N VAL A 675 38.64 -11.96 -27.76
CA VAL A 675 38.97 -12.50 -29.07
C VAL A 675 39.45 -11.37 -29.96
N CYS A 676 40.78 -11.27 -30.09
CA CYS A 676 41.46 -10.30 -30.93
C CYS A 676 41.39 -10.74 -32.40
N ASN A 677 40.54 -10.10 -33.19
CA ASN A 677 40.24 -10.54 -34.54
C ASN A 677 40.97 -9.73 -35.61
N ALA A 678 42.20 -10.13 -35.96
CA ALA A 678 43.13 -9.40 -36.83
C ALA A 678 43.63 -8.07 -36.24
N CYS A 679 43.85 -8.01 -34.93
CA CYS A 679 44.42 -6.82 -34.28
C CYS A 679 45.85 -6.57 -34.75
N THR A 680 46.18 -5.30 -34.95
CA THR A 680 47.52 -4.81 -35.33
C THR A 680 48.09 -3.82 -34.31
N ASP A 681 47.32 -3.49 -33.27
CA ASP A 681 47.66 -2.56 -32.21
C ASP A 681 47.93 -3.28 -30.87
N ALA A 682 48.04 -2.52 -29.76
CA ALA A 682 48.33 -3.08 -28.44
C ALA A 682 47.13 -3.80 -27.76
N THR A 683 46.00 -4.02 -28.45
CA THR A 683 44.78 -4.61 -27.85
C THR A 683 45.06 -5.94 -27.14
N ALA A 684 45.76 -6.85 -27.82
CA ALA A 684 46.04 -8.18 -27.29
C ALA A 684 46.99 -8.13 -26.09
N GLU A 685 47.99 -7.25 -26.13
CA GLU A 685 48.93 -7.02 -25.03
C GLU A 685 48.23 -6.44 -23.80
N ILE A 686 47.35 -5.44 -24.00
CA ILE A 686 46.56 -4.82 -22.92
C ILE A 686 45.62 -5.85 -22.29
N ALA A 687 44.92 -6.65 -23.09
CA ALA A 687 44.01 -7.67 -22.58
C ALA A 687 44.75 -8.75 -21.76
N ARG A 688 45.94 -9.19 -22.19
CA ARG A 688 46.81 -10.12 -21.44
C ARG A 688 47.29 -9.55 -20.11
N GLY A 689 47.32 -8.22 -19.96
CA GLY A 689 47.69 -7.56 -18.70
C GLY A 689 46.69 -7.78 -17.56
N PHE A 690 45.48 -8.27 -17.84
CA PHE A 690 44.47 -8.57 -16.83
C PHE A 690 44.54 -10.04 -16.38
N ALA A 691 44.85 -10.27 -15.10
CA ALA A 691 44.91 -11.61 -14.53
C ALA A 691 43.58 -12.36 -14.68
N GLY A 692 43.63 -13.60 -15.17
CA GLY A 692 42.45 -14.46 -15.40
C GLY A 692 41.70 -14.21 -16.72
N VAL A 693 42.14 -13.25 -17.54
CA VAL A 693 41.58 -13.04 -18.89
C VAL A 693 42.29 -13.96 -19.91
N THR A 694 41.50 -14.68 -20.70
CA THR A 694 42.00 -15.51 -21.82
C THR A 694 41.96 -14.70 -23.11
N VAL A 695 43.07 -14.65 -23.84
CA VAL A 695 43.16 -13.93 -25.12
C VAL A 695 43.31 -14.92 -26.27
N VAL A 696 42.39 -14.86 -27.22
CA VAL A 696 42.38 -15.66 -28.46
C VAL A 696 42.66 -14.73 -29.63
N GLU A 697 43.66 -15.04 -30.45
CA GLU A 697 43.97 -14.27 -31.65
C GLU A 697 43.54 -15.04 -32.91
N ILE A 698 42.78 -14.38 -33.78
CA ILE A 698 42.39 -14.93 -35.09
C ILE A 698 42.87 -14.00 -36.20
N ALA A 699 43.26 -14.57 -37.35
CA ALA A 699 43.76 -13.80 -38.48
C ALA A 699 42.65 -13.11 -39.30
N GLU A 700 41.39 -13.55 -39.14
CA GLU A 700 40.25 -13.00 -39.87
C GLU A 700 39.68 -11.76 -39.17
N ALA A 701 39.56 -10.65 -39.89
CA ALA A 701 38.92 -9.42 -39.41
C ALA A 701 37.39 -9.54 -39.46
N SER A 702 36.79 -10.25 -38.51
CA SER A 702 35.34 -10.46 -38.46
C SER A 702 34.82 -10.59 -37.02
N LYS A 703 33.84 -9.74 -36.65
CA LYS A 703 33.18 -9.76 -35.33
C LYS A 703 32.52 -11.12 -35.08
N THR A 704 31.82 -11.68 -36.06
CA THR A 704 31.12 -12.97 -35.89
C THR A 704 32.08 -14.15 -35.92
N ALA A 705 33.19 -14.09 -36.66
CA ALA A 705 34.28 -15.05 -36.52
C ALA A 705 34.88 -15.01 -35.11
N ALA A 706 35.03 -13.82 -34.55
CA ALA A 706 35.51 -13.62 -33.18
C ALA A 706 34.53 -14.21 -32.14
N LEU A 707 33.23 -13.97 -32.28
CA LEU A 707 32.19 -14.56 -31.41
C LEU A 707 32.22 -16.09 -31.47
N ASN A 708 32.30 -16.67 -32.67
CA ASN A 708 32.38 -18.13 -32.86
C ASN A 708 33.68 -18.72 -32.28
N ALA A 709 34.82 -18.04 -32.44
CA ALA A 709 36.09 -18.47 -31.86
C ALA A 709 36.06 -18.39 -30.32
N GLY A 710 35.42 -17.36 -29.76
CA GLY A 710 35.17 -17.26 -28.32
C GLY A 710 34.27 -18.38 -27.81
N ASP A 711 33.23 -18.73 -28.57
CA ASP A 711 32.33 -19.84 -28.24
C ASP A 711 33.02 -21.21 -28.19
N ALA A 712 34.01 -21.42 -29.05
CA ALA A 712 34.79 -22.65 -29.10
C ALA A 712 35.72 -22.82 -27.89
N VAL A 713 36.11 -21.73 -27.24
CA VAL A 713 37.04 -21.71 -26.11
C VAL A 713 36.31 -21.61 -24.76
N ALA A 714 35.14 -20.98 -24.73
CA ALA A 714 34.34 -20.83 -23.51
C ALA A 714 33.92 -22.17 -22.90
N ALA A 715 34.21 -22.37 -21.62
CA ALA A 715 33.96 -23.64 -20.92
C ALA A 715 32.60 -23.69 -20.22
N THR A 716 31.97 -22.54 -19.94
CA THR A 716 30.80 -22.47 -19.07
C THR A 716 29.59 -21.78 -19.72
N TRP A 717 28.40 -22.04 -19.16
CA TRP A 717 27.14 -21.39 -19.50
C TRP A 717 26.54 -20.81 -18.22
N PRO A 718 25.82 -19.67 -18.28
CA PRO A 718 25.46 -18.88 -19.47
C PRO A 718 26.63 -18.06 -20.03
N ARG A 719 26.47 -17.52 -21.24
CA ARG A 719 27.50 -16.69 -21.90
C ARG A 719 26.96 -15.30 -22.20
N LEU A 720 27.76 -14.27 -21.88
CA LEU A 720 27.54 -12.87 -22.22
C LEU A 720 28.44 -12.49 -23.39
N TYR A 721 27.88 -12.04 -24.49
CA TYR A 721 28.62 -11.44 -25.60
C TYR A 721 28.62 -9.92 -25.41
N LEU A 722 29.80 -9.31 -25.34
CA LEU A 722 29.99 -7.92 -24.93
C LEU A 722 30.90 -7.18 -25.92
N ASP A 723 30.47 -6.04 -26.44
CA ASP A 723 31.29 -5.19 -27.30
C ASP A 723 32.50 -4.61 -26.53
N ALA A 724 33.65 -4.52 -27.19
CA ALA A 724 34.92 -4.11 -26.59
C ALA A 724 34.99 -2.65 -26.11
N ASP A 725 33.97 -1.82 -26.40
CA ASP A 725 33.87 -0.43 -25.97
C ASP A 725 32.76 -0.17 -24.92
N VAL A 726 32.12 -1.24 -24.43
CA VAL A 726 31.02 -1.17 -23.44
C VAL A 726 31.55 -1.47 -22.04
N GLY A 727 31.14 -0.64 -21.07
CA GLY A 727 31.43 -0.89 -19.66
C GLY A 727 30.29 -1.65 -18.98
N VAL A 728 30.60 -2.77 -18.31
CA VAL A 728 29.65 -3.53 -17.48
C VAL A 728 30.34 -3.99 -16.20
N THR A 729 29.65 -3.94 -15.06
CA THR A 729 30.20 -4.43 -13.78
C THR A 729 30.01 -5.95 -13.65
N ALA A 730 30.86 -6.62 -12.87
CA ALA A 730 30.70 -8.06 -12.60
C ALA A 730 29.31 -8.39 -12.00
N ASP A 731 28.81 -7.55 -11.09
CA ASP A 731 27.46 -7.69 -10.52
C ASP A 731 26.36 -7.62 -11.59
N ALA A 732 26.51 -6.75 -12.60
CA ALA A 732 25.56 -6.69 -13.71
C ALA A 732 25.59 -7.96 -14.55
N VAL A 733 26.78 -8.51 -14.80
CA VAL A 733 26.94 -9.80 -15.49
C VAL A 733 26.25 -10.91 -14.71
N TRP A 734 26.51 -11.05 -13.41
CA TRP A 734 25.91 -12.11 -12.61
C TRP A 734 24.40 -12.00 -12.46
N ASN A 735 23.86 -10.79 -12.33
CA ASN A 735 22.40 -10.60 -12.30
C ASN A 735 21.74 -11.02 -13.62
N VAL A 736 22.40 -10.74 -14.75
CA VAL A 736 21.95 -11.18 -16.07
C VAL A 736 22.07 -12.71 -16.19
N PHE A 737 23.14 -13.31 -15.68
CA PHE A 737 23.32 -14.77 -15.64
C PHE A 737 22.29 -15.46 -14.78
N ASP A 738 21.96 -14.91 -13.60
CA ASP A 738 20.92 -15.44 -12.72
C ASP A 738 19.55 -15.42 -13.41
N ALA A 739 19.24 -14.33 -14.13
CA ALA A 739 18.00 -14.20 -14.89
C ALA A 739 17.84 -15.26 -16.00
N VAL A 740 18.92 -15.62 -16.71
CA VAL A 740 18.88 -16.67 -17.76
C VAL A 740 19.08 -18.09 -17.23
N THR A 741 19.49 -18.27 -15.98
CA THR A 741 19.66 -19.59 -15.36
C THR A 741 18.49 -19.96 -14.46
N ARG A 742 18.12 -19.10 -13.52
CA ARG A 742 17.03 -19.32 -12.55
C ARG A 742 15.69 -18.73 -13.00
N GLY A 743 15.73 -17.64 -13.77
CA GLY A 743 14.53 -16.95 -14.24
C GLY A 743 13.80 -17.64 -15.39
N GLY A 744 14.32 -18.75 -15.93
CA GLY A 744 13.72 -19.49 -17.04
C GLY A 744 13.78 -18.76 -18.40
N LEU A 745 14.53 -17.66 -18.49
CA LEU A 745 14.74 -16.91 -19.73
C LEU A 745 15.82 -17.58 -20.59
N LEU A 746 15.72 -17.42 -21.91
CA LEU A 746 16.72 -17.95 -22.85
C LEU A 746 17.77 -16.90 -23.23
N ALA A 747 17.40 -15.63 -23.15
CA ALA A 747 18.30 -14.52 -23.39
C ALA A 747 17.95 -13.33 -22.50
N ALA A 748 18.94 -12.58 -22.05
CA ALA A 748 18.71 -11.38 -21.28
C ALA A 748 19.84 -10.38 -21.48
N ARG A 749 19.62 -9.13 -21.12
CA ARG A 749 20.68 -8.13 -21.14
C ARG A 749 20.56 -7.16 -19.97
N PRO A 750 21.63 -6.47 -19.56
CA PRO A 750 21.52 -5.44 -18.56
C PRO A 750 20.74 -4.22 -19.11
N THR A 751 20.27 -3.37 -18.20
CA THR A 751 19.79 -2.03 -18.57
C THR A 751 20.95 -1.25 -19.22
N ALA A 752 20.67 -0.36 -20.17
CA ALA A 752 21.72 0.39 -20.88
C ALA A 752 21.58 1.89 -20.66
N VAL A 753 22.69 2.57 -20.44
CA VAL A 753 22.79 4.03 -20.40
C VAL A 753 23.78 4.49 -21.45
N TYR A 754 23.39 5.53 -22.19
CA TYR A 754 24.22 6.15 -23.20
C TYR A 754 25.04 7.27 -22.58
N ASP A 755 26.36 7.10 -22.52
CA ASP A 755 27.27 8.15 -22.11
C ASP A 755 27.50 9.11 -23.28
N ALA A 756 26.93 10.31 -23.17
CA ALA A 756 27.05 11.38 -24.15
C ALA A 756 27.98 12.51 -23.70
N THR A 757 28.86 12.23 -22.74
CA THR A 757 29.87 13.17 -22.26
C THR A 757 30.84 13.50 -23.38
N GLY A 758 30.99 14.80 -23.68
CA GLY A 758 31.84 15.27 -24.78
C GLY A 758 31.24 15.12 -26.19
N ALA A 759 29.96 14.76 -26.33
CA ALA A 759 29.28 14.69 -27.62
C ALA A 759 28.59 16.01 -28.03
N ASP A 760 28.51 16.25 -29.33
CA ASP A 760 27.84 17.41 -29.93
C ASP A 760 26.37 17.52 -29.46
N PRO A 761 25.81 18.75 -29.36
CA PRO A 761 24.43 18.97 -28.93
C PRO A 761 23.39 18.16 -29.71
N LEU A 762 23.61 17.97 -31.02
CA LEU A 762 22.73 17.18 -31.90
C LEU A 762 22.80 15.68 -31.61
N VAL A 763 23.98 15.15 -31.28
CA VAL A 763 24.13 13.74 -30.90
C VAL A 763 23.50 13.50 -29.52
N ARG A 764 23.69 14.42 -28.57
CA ARG A 764 23.03 14.38 -27.27
C ARG A 764 21.50 14.40 -27.42
N ALA A 765 20.96 15.24 -28.29
CA ALA A 765 19.53 15.29 -28.59
C ALA A 765 19.01 13.99 -29.21
N TYR A 766 19.75 13.41 -30.16
CA TYR A 766 19.42 12.13 -30.76
C TYR A 766 19.33 11.00 -29.72
N TYR A 767 20.32 10.86 -28.84
CA TYR A 767 20.32 9.80 -27.83
C TYR A 767 19.30 10.04 -26.71
N ARG A 768 18.98 11.30 -26.37
CA ARG A 768 17.84 11.65 -25.48
C ARG A 768 16.49 11.22 -26.06
N ALA A 769 16.29 11.37 -27.37
CA ALA A 769 15.08 10.89 -28.03
C ALA A 769 15.07 9.36 -28.13
N ARG A 770 16.20 8.77 -28.51
CA ARG A 770 16.36 7.32 -28.68
C ARG A 770 16.08 6.57 -27.38
N SER A 771 16.61 7.02 -26.24
CA SER A 771 16.43 6.36 -24.93
C SER A 771 14.99 6.32 -24.41
N ARG A 772 14.08 7.12 -24.97
CA ARG A 772 12.64 7.13 -24.62
C ARG A 772 11.81 6.12 -25.42
N THR A 773 12.44 5.36 -26.32
CA THR A 773 11.70 4.46 -27.23
C THR A 773 11.32 3.16 -26.52
N ALA A 774 10.03 2.84 -26.52
CA ALA A 774 9.47 1.63 -25.90
C ALA A 774 10.16 0.32 -26.31
N SER A 775 10.65 0.23 -27.56
CA SER A 775 11.36 -0.95 -28.08
C SER A 775 12.69 -1.24 -27.39
N LEU A 776 13.38 -0.22 -26.87
CA LEU A 776 14.62 -0.42 -26.11
C LEU A 776 14.38 -1.05 -24.73
N HIS A 777 13.15 -1.07 -24.22
CA HIS A 777 12.87 -1.70 -22.92
C HIS A 777 12.65 -3.22 -23.01
N THR A 778 12.57 -3.77 -24.23
CA THR A 778 12.28 -5.20 -24.48
C THR A 778 13.20 -5.86 -25.51
N ALA A 779 14.08 -5.09 -26.14
CA ALA A 779 15.05 -5.57 -27.11
C ALA A 779 16.40 -5.94 -26.46
N LEU A 780 17.06 -6.96 -27.01
CA LEU A 780 18.43 -7.33 -26.67
C LEU A 780 19.48 -6.39 -27.28
N TRP A 781 19.18 -5.79 -28.44
CA TRP A 781 20.07 -4.82 -29.08
C TRP A 781 20.07 -3.46 -28.36
N GLY A 782 21.17 -2.71 -28.52
CA GLY A 782 21.29 -1.32 -28.06
C GLY A 782 21.95 -1.13 -26.69
N ALA A 783 22.34 -2.21 -26.01
CA ALA A 783 23.18 -2.19 -24.81
C ALA A 783 24.66 -2.52 -25.08
N GLY A 784 24.98 -2.92 -26.31
CA GLY A 784 26.29 -3.42 -26.70
C GLY A 784 26.73 -4.69 -25.94
N GLY A 785 25.77 -5.42 -25.38
CA GLY A 785 25.99 -6.76 -24.84
C GLY A 785 24.70 -7.45 -24.44
N TYR A 786 24.68 -8.78 -24.58
CA TYR A 786 23.55 -9.65 -24.25
C TYR A 786 24.04 -11.03 -23.82
N ALA A 787 23.31 -11.67 -22.91
CA ALA A 787 23.61 -13.01 -22.42
C ALA A 787 22.56 -14.01 -22.91
N VAL A 788 23.00 -15.25 -23.08
CA VAL A 788 22.15 -16.38 -23.47
C VAL A 788 22.46 -17.59 -22.62
N SER A 789 21.44 -18.39 -22.35
CA SER A 789 21.61 -19.72 -21.75
C SER A 789 22.08 -20.73 -22.80
N GLY A 790 22.57 -21.90 -22.39
CA GLY A 790 22.93 -22.98 -23.32
C GLY A 790 21.80 -23.34 -24.30
N PRO A 791 20.56 -23.62 -23.82
CA PRO A 791 19.41 -23.85 -24.70
C PRO A 791 19.05 -22.64 -25.56
N GLY A 792 19.33 -21.42 -25.09
CA GLY A 792 19.16 -20.21 -25.88
C GLY A 792 20.15 -20.14 -27.05
N HIS A 793 21.41 -20.50 -26.80
CA HIS A 793 22.45 -20.54 -27.83
C HIS A 793 22.23 -21.65 -28.87
N GLU A 794 21.68 -22.80 -28.49
CA GLU A 794 21.29 -23.85 -29.46
C GLU A 794 20.34 -23.33 -30.55
N ARG A 795 19.50 -22.32 -30.22
CA ARG A 795 18.61 -21.66 -31.20
C ARG A 795 19.31 -20.62 -32.06
N ILE A 796 20.45 -20.11 -31.61
CA ILE A 796 21.30 -19.18 -32.38
C ILE A 796 22.14 -20.00 -33.36
N GLY A 797 22.82 -21.04 -32.84
CA GLY A 797 23.81 -21.84 -33.57
C GLY A 797 25.09 -21.05 -33.81
N THR A 798 25.74 -21.28 -34.94
CA THR A 798 26.91 -20.49 -35.37
C THR A 798 26.49 -19.08 -35.78
N PHE A 799 27.19 -18.06 -35.29
CA PHE A 799 26.95 -16.68 -35.69
C PHE A 799 27.22 -16.49 -37.18
N PRO A 800 26.23 -16.05 -37.99
CA PRO A 800 26.39 -15.88 -39.43
C PRO A 800 27.25 -14.66 -39.76
N ALA A 801 27.78 -14.57 -40.97
CA ALA A 801 28.53 -13.40 -41.46
C ALA A 801 27.59 -12.18 -41.73
N LEU A 802 26.99 -11.63 -40.68
CA LEU A 802 26.06 -10.50 -40.72
C LEU A 802 26.57 -9.35 -39.84
N ILE A 803 26.35 -8.11 -40.31
CA ILE A 803 26.71 -6.89 -39.57
C ILE A 803 25.73 -6.63 -38.40
N ALA A 804 24.51 -7.15 -38.46
CA ALA A 804 23.47 -6.98 -37.45
C ALA A 804 23.31 -8.24 -36.60
N ASP A 805 24.39 -8.68 -35.96
CA ASP A 805 24.45 -9.85 -35.07
C ASP A 805 23.46 -9.72 -33.90
N ASP A 806 23.42 -8.57 -33.23
CA ASP A 806 22.48 -8.33 -32.12
C ASP A 806 21.00 -8.42 -32.54
N GLU A 807 20.66 -7.92 -33.73
CA GLU A 807 19.28 -7.95 -34.26
C GLU A 807 18.90 -9.37 -34.72
N PHE A 808 19.87 -10.12 -35.26
CA PHE A 808 19.72 -11.53 -35.56
C PHE A 808 19.42 -12.34 -34.30
N VAL A 809 20.18 -12.13 -33.22
CA VAL A 809 19.97 -12.81 -31.93
C VAL A 809 18.63 -12.42 -31.32
N ASP A 810 18.29 -11.12 -31.29
CA ASP A 810 16.98 -10.64 -30.83
C ASP A 810 15.83 -11.36 -31.56
N GLY A 811 15.97 -11.59 -32.88
CA GLY A 811 14.98 -12.29 -33.70
C GLY A 811 14.76 -13.77 -33.37
N ARG A 812 15.64 -14.42 -32.57
CA ARG A 812 15.52 -15.84 -32.20
C ARG A 812 14.67 -16.10 -30.95
N PHE A 813 14.29 -15.04 -30.25
CA PHE A 813 13.55 -15.13 -28.98
C PHE A 813 12.26 -14.31 -29.04
N SER A 814 11.17 -14.90 -28.53
CA SER A 814 9.94 -14.16 -28.29
C SER A 814 10.10 -13.17 -27.13
N VAL A 815 9.16 -12.23 -26.99
CA VAL A 815 9.17 -11.23 -25.91
C VAL A 815 9.06 -11.88 -24.52
N ALA A 816 8.47 -13.08 -24.41
CA ALA A 816 8.35 -13.79 -23.14
C ALA A 816 9.63 -14.56 -22.74
N GLU A 817 10.49 -14.87 -23.72
CA GLU A 817 11.71 -15.67 -23.50
C GLU A 817 12.94 -14.78 -23.24
N ARG A 818 12.78 -13.46 -23.31
CA ARG A 818 13.85 -12.49 -23.15
C ARG A 818 13.48 -11.33 -22.25
N ALA A 819 14.45 -10.77 -21.54
CA ALA A 819 14.24 -9.61 -20.68
C ALA A 819 15.39 -8.61 -20.68
N VAL A 820 15.06 -7.36 -20.38
CA VAL A 820 16.03 -6.37 -19.90
C VAL A 820 16.04 -6.48 -18.37
N VAL A 821 17.16 -6.94 -17.82
CA VAL A 821 17.31 -7.16 -16.39
C VAL A 821 17.58 -5.83 -15.72
N ALA A 822 16.83 -5.57 -14.64
CA ALA A 822 17.11 -4.44 -13.77
C ALA A 822 18.41 -4.76 -13.02
N THR A 823 19.51 -4.17 -13.47
CA THR A 823 20.83 -4.27 -12.84
C THR A 823 21.64 -2.99 -13.11
N ALA A 824 22.83 -2.87 -12.54
CA ALA A 824 23.74 -1.75 -12.82
C ALA A 824 23.91 -1.62 -14.35
N PRO A 825 23.74 -0.42 -14.92
CA PRO A 825 23.58 -0.30 -16.36
C PRO A 825 24.88 -0.58 -17.10
N ALA A 826 24.78 -1.24 -18.25
CA ALA A 826 25.84 -1.22 -19.26
C ALA A 826 25.98 0.22 -19.80
N VAL A 827 27.21 0.71 -19.79
CA VAL A 827 27.54 2.06 -20.25
C VAL A 827 28.01 1.98 -21.69
N VAL A 828 27.17 2.46 -22.60
CA VAL A 828 27.45 2.51 -24.04
C VAL A 828 27.93 3.90 -24.40
N GLN A 829 29.14 4.00 -24.95
CA GLN A 829 29.69 5.26 -25.42
C GLN A 829 29.01 5.69 -26.72
N VAL A 830 28.59 6.95 -26.82
CA VAL A 830 27.99 7.48 -28.04
C VAL A 830 29.01 8.17 -28.92
N PRO A 831 28.81 8.22 -30.26
CA PRO A 831 29.64 9.00 -31.16
C PRO A 831 29.75 10.45 -30.71
N ARG A 832 30.95 11.07 -30.80
CA ARG A 832 31.11 12.45 -30.33
C ARG A 832 30.58 13.48 -31.33
N SER A 833 30.57 13.17 -32.62
CA SER A 833 30.13 14.08 -33.68
C SER A 833 28.90 13.60 -34.45
N ALA A 834 28.18 14.56 -35.03
CA ALA A 834 27.05 14.26 -35.91
C ALA A 834 27.44 13.42 -37.15
N THR A 835 28.67 13.60 -37.67
CA THR A 835 29.19 12.82 -38.80
C THR A 835 29.44 11.37 -38.42
N SER A 836 30.06 11.11 -37.26
CA SER A 836 30.24 9.76 -36.74
C SER A 836 28.90 9.07 -36.45
N LEU A 837 27.94 9.79 -35.84
CA LEU A 837 26.60 9.26 -35.62
C LEU A 837 25.92 8.86 -36.94
N LEU A 838 26.00 9.67 -38.00
CA LEU A 838 25.47 9.30 -39.31
C LEU A 838 26.15 8.06 -39.89
N GLY A 839 27.46 7.91 -39.71
CA GLY A 839 28.20 6.71 -40.08
C GLY A 839 27.69 5.45 -39.36
N VAL A 840 27.50 5.53 -38.04
CA VAL A 840 26.92 4.44 -37.24
C VAL A 840 25.52 4.08 -37.73
N LEU A 841 24.65 5.07 -37.96
CA LEU A 841 23.27 4.83 -38.40
C LEU A 841 23.19 4.21 -39.81
N ARG A 842 24.06 4.64 -40.73
CA ARG A 842 24.17 4.04 -42.07
C ARG A 842 24.63 2.58 -41.98
N ARG A 843 25.59 2.27 -41.10
CA ARG A 843 26.05 0.90 -40.84
C ARG A 843 24.92 0.03 -40.31
N THR A 844 24.17 0.51 -39.32
CA THR A 844 23.01 -0.20 -38.77
C THR A 844 21.96 -0.48 -39.86
N GLN A 845 21.67 0.49 -40.74
CA GLN A 845 20.71 0.27 -41.84
C GLN A 845 21.18 -0.78 -42.86
N ARG A 846 22.48 -0.79 -43.21
CA ARG A 846 23.06 -1.83 -44.08
C ARG A 846 22.94 -3.20 -43.43
N GLY A 847 23.23 -3.31 -42.14
CA GLY A 847 23.08 -4.54 -41.37
C GLY A 847 21.64 -5.05 -41.34
N SER A 848 20.67 -4.19 -41.02
CA SER A 848 19.25 -4.58 -41.04
C SER A 848 18.77 -4.97 -42.45
N ALA A 849 19.30 -4.35 -43.51
CA ALA A 849 19.00 -4.73 -44.90
C ALA A 849 19.58 -6.10 -45.29
N GLN A 850 20.82 -6.40 -44.86
CA GLN A 850 21.42 -7.73 -45.03
C GLN A 850 20.63 -8.80 -44.29
N LEU A 851 20.21 -8.54 -43.04
CA LEU A 851 19.40 -9.45 -42.23
C LEU A 851 18.02 -9.71 -42.86
N ALA A 852 17.37 -8.66 -43.37
CA ALA A 852 16.08 -8.77 -44.08
C ALA A 852 16.20 -9.56 -45.40
N ALA A 853 17.35 -9.48 -46.08
CA ALA A 853 17.62 -10.28 -47.27
C ALA A 853 17.93 -11.75 -46.93
N ALA A 854 18.56 -12.01 -45.78
CA ALA A 854 18.90 -13.35 -45.31
C ALA A 854 17.72 -14.10 -44.65
N THR A 855 16.63 -13.41 -44.31
CA THR A 855 15.48 -13.99 -43.59
C THR A 855 14.15 -13.67 -44.31
N PRO A 856 13.54 -14.63 -45.05
CA PRO A 856 12.25 -14.41 -45.73
C PRO A 856 11.12 -14.20 -44.71
N GLY A 857 10.42 -13.07 -44.77
CA GLY A 857 9.22 -12.78 -43.95
C GLY A 857 9.35 -11.71 -42.85
N GLY A 858 10.52 -11.06 -42.72
CA GLY A 858 10.71 -9.99 -41.73
C GLY A 858 10.03 -8.66 -42.10
N GLU A 859 9.07 -8.20 -41.29
CA GLU A 859 8.47 -6.85 -41.45
C GLU A 859 9.51 -5.73 -41.31
N ARG A 860 9.42 -4.69 -42.16
CA ARG A 860 10.25 -3.47 -42.08
C ARG A 860 9.99 -2.69 -40.78
N ARG A 861 10.80 -2.91 -39.74
CA ARG A 861 10.68 -2.27 -38.39
C ARG A 861 10.95 -0.75 -38.33
N SER A 862 11.68 -0.15 -39.28
CA SER A 862 12.22 1.23 -39.15
C SER A 862 11.18 2.36 -39.16
N SER A 863 9.95 2.11 -39.64
CA SER A 863 8.84 3.08 -39.63
C SER A 863 8.10 3.15 -38.30
N ARG A 864 8.10 2.07 -37.48
CA ARG A 864 7.43 2.03 -36.17
C ARG A 864 8.22 2.80 -35.09
N THR A 865 9.55 2.81 -35.16
CA THR A 865 10.43 3.48 -34.17
C THR A 865 10.30 5.01 -34.23
N ALA A 866 10.21 5.60 -35.42
CA ALA A 866 9.99 7.03 -35.62
C ALA A 866 8.65 7.51 -35.03
N VAL A 867 7.59 6.71 -35.20
CA VAL A 867 6.26 6.98 -34.63
C VAL A 867 6.28 6.84 -33.11
N GLN A 868 7.04 5.89 -32.56
CA GLN A 868 7.21 5.73 -31.10
C GLN A 868 7.93 6.92 -30.46
N VAL A 869 8.99 7.43 -31.10
CA VAL A 869 9.72 8.62 -30.61
C VAL A 869 8.83 9.86 -30.61
N LEU A 870 8.00 10.06 -31.65
CA LEU A 870 7.03 11.16 -31.68
C LEU A 870 5.93 11.03 -30.62
N ARG A 871 5.41 9.81 -30.39
CA ARG A 871 4.40 9.55 -29.36
C ARG A 871 4.93 9.65 -27.93
N ALA A 872 6.24 9.46 -27.74
CA ALA A 872 6.90 9.56 -26.45
C ALA A 872 7.16 11.01 -26.01
N ALA A 873 7.07 12.00 -26.91
CA ALA A 873 7.27 13.41 -26.60
C ALA A 873 6.04 14.01 -25.90
N GLN A 874 6.24 14.61 -24.72
CA GLN A 874 5.22 15.23 -23.87
C GLN A 874 5.43 16.75 -23.70
N GLY A 875 6.46 17.34 -24.34
CA GLY A 875 6.77 18.77 -24.24
C GLY A 875 7.59 19.33 -25.40
N PRO A 876 7.77 20.67 -25.48
CA PRO A 876 8.39 21.35 -26.63
C PRO A 876 9.87 20.98 -26.84
N LEU A 877 10.64 20.81 -25.75
CA LEU A 877 12.03 20.35 -25.84
C LEU A 877 12.12 18.89 -26.30
N GLU A 878 11.16 18.06 -25.92
CA GLU A 878 11.10 16.65 -26.34
C GLU A 878 10.68 16.50 -27.80
N LEU A 879 9.82 17.41 -28.29
CA LEU A 879 9.49 17.53 -29.71
C LEU A 879 10.70 17.97 -30.52
N ALA A 880 11.54 18.86 -29.99
CA ALA A 880 12.80 19.24 -30.63
C ALA A 880 13.78 18.05 -30.69
N ASP A 881 13.94 17.30 -29.59
CA ASP A 881 14.74 16.07 -29.58
C ASP A 881 14.20 15.03 -30.59
N ALA A 882 12.88 14.85 -30.66
CA ALA A 882 12.22 13.95 -31.60
C ALA A 882 12.43 14.40 -33.06
N ALA A 883 12.39 15.71 -33.34
CA ALA A 883 12.70 16.25 -34.66
C ALA A 883 14.16 15.97 -35.04
N VAL A 884 15.12 16.16 -34.12
CA VAL A 884 16.53 15.81 -34.35
C VAL A 884 16.68 14.32 -34.64
N TYR A 885 16.00 13.45 -33.89
CA TYR A 885 15.99 12.01 -34.13
C TYR A 885 15.49 11.67 -35.54
N LEU A 886 14.37 12.26 -35.96
CA LEU A 886 13.81 12.07 -37.31
C LEU A 886 14.77 12.57 -38.40
N CYS A 887 15.43 13.71 -38.20
CA CYS A 887 16.42 14.24 -39.14
C CYS A 887 17.57 13.25 -39.36
N PHE A 888 18.15 12.69 -38.29
CA PHE A 888 19.19 11.66 -38.41
C PHE A 888 18.67 10.35 -39.03
N ALA A 889 17.45 9.93 -38.68
CA ALA A 889 16.82 8.74 -39.25
C ALA A 889 16.52 8.88 -40.76
N LEU A 890 16.22 10.09 -41.23
CA LEU A 890 16.02 10.41 -42.64
C LEU A 890 17.35 10.59 -43.38
N ALA A 891 18.30 11.34 -42.81
CA ALA A 891 19.60 11.61 -43.41
C ALA A 891 20.45 10.33 -43.60
N SER A 892 20.27 9.34 -42.72
CA SER A 892 20.91 8.02 -42.87
C SER A 892 20.36 7.20 -44.04
N ARG A 893 19.19 7.55 -44.60
CA ARG A 893 18.58 6.88 -45.76
C ARG A 893 18.97 7.47 -47.12
N LEU A 894 19.68 8.61 -47.13
CA LEU A 894 20.11 9.26 -48.36
C LEU A 894 21.27 8.47 -49.02
N PRO A 895 21.31 8.36 -50.36
CA PRO A 895 22.39 7.65 -51.07
C PRO A 895 23.75 8.31 -50.81
N GLU A 896 24.76 7.49 -50.52
CA GLU A 896 26.13 7.95 -50.30
C GLU A 896 26.84 8.13 -51.65
N ARG A 897 27.51 9.27 -51.87
CA ARG A 897 28.52 9.38 -52.92
C ARG A 897 29.73 8.55 -52.48
N GLN A 898 30.06 7.52 -53.27
CA GLN A 898 31.06 6.48 -53.01
C GLN A 898 32.21 6.89 -52.07
N ALA A 899 32.33 6.18 -50.96
CA ALA A 899 33.62 5.84 -50.35
C ALA A 899 33.59 4.36 -49.98
N ALA A 900 34.27 3.54 -50.78
CA ALA A 900 34.53 2.15 -50.50
C ALA A 900 35.61 2.08 -49.41
N GLY A 901 35.22 1.72 -48.19
CA GLY A 901 36.14 1.55 -47.07
C GLY A 901 35.38 1.33 -45.77
N TRP A 902 35.86 0.39 -44.97
CA TRP A 902 35.35 0.13 -43.62
C TRP A 902 35.51 1.40 -42.78
N THR A 903 34.41 2.11 -42.52
CA THR A 903 34.42 3.38 -41.79
C THR A 903 34.24 3.10 -40.31
N ARG A 904 35.32 3.16 -39.53
CA ARG A 904 35.36 3.07 -38.05
C ARG A 904 34.91 4.39 -37.40
N ASP A 905 34.41 4.33 -36.16
CA ASP A 905 34.20 5.54 -35.36
C ASP A 905 35.43 5.81 -34.48
N GLU A 906 36.31 6.68 -34.96
CA GLU A 906 37.56 7.07 -34.28
C GLU A 906 37.32 8.07 -33.13
N THR A 907 36.09 8.57 -32.95
CA THR A 907 35.84 9.72 -32.06
C THR A 907 35.67 9.33 -30.59
N THR A 908 35.17 8.12 -30.31
CA THR A 908 35.03 7.55 -28.96
C THR A 908 36.35 7.01 -28.41
N ARG A 909 37.37 6.87 -29.25
CA ARG A 909 38.66 6.21 -28.96
C ARG A 909 39.82 7.17 -28.66
N ARG A 910 39.59 8.49 -28.58
CA ARG A 910 40.63 9.46 -28.16
C ARG A 910 40.69 9.57 -26.63
N ALA A 911 41.87 9.33 -26.07
CA ALA A 911 42.18 9.58 -24.65
C ALA A 911 41.78 11.02 -24.26
N SER A 912 41.08 11.16 -23.14
CA SER A 912 40.87 12.46 -22.51
C SER A 912 42.24 12.99 -22.13
N SER A 913 42.72 14.05 -22.80
CA SER A 913 43.87 14.81 -22.34
C SER A 913 43.48 15.46 -21.01
N ALA A 914 43.74 14.77 -19.91
CA ALA A 914 43.70 15.34 -18.59
C ALA A 914 44.72 16.50 -18.56
N GLN A 915 44.21 17.72 -18.38
CA GLN A 915 45.03 18.85 -17.99
C GLN A 915 45.66 18.52 -16.64
N SER A 916 46.92 18.10 -16.67
CA SER A 916 47.86 18.36 -15.59
C SER A 916 47.96 19.87 -15.42
N GLY A 917 47.46 20.40 -14.31
CA GLY A 917 47.65 21.77 -13.87
C GLY A 917 47.71 21.78 -12.35
N ALA A 918 48.84 22.25 -11.85
CA ALA A 918 49.27 22.27 -10.44
C ALA A 918 48.28 22.89 -9.46
#